data_AF-A0A846HPB0-F1
#
_entry.id   AF-A0A846HPB0-F1
#
_cell.length_a   1.000
_cell.length_b   1.000
_cell.length_c   1.000
_cell.angle_alpha   90.00
_cell.angle_beta   90.00
_cell.angle_gamma   90.00
#
_symmetry.space_group_name_H-M   'P 1'
#
loop_
_entity.id
_entity.type
_entity.pdbx_description
1 polymer ?
#
loop_
_entity_poly.entity_id
_entity_poly.type
_entity_poly.pdbx_seq_one_letter_code
_entity_poly.pdbx_strand_id
1 'polypeptide(L)'
;MTACRAGHPLFSILWIAFIVHLVGGLSSSLATSLPNTDCRLTTFTVSSQVFAGDTWRLSSQRGLITDGTIAVKAGADVRFAAPSIELRPGFRVERGARFQASASAVTCPSSGLITQSEVQTGGSTGRQDVTTSSPLEASTDELYLAAVSSKPWRQVNTVNGLGLSWFPIGEQCSGRSGTGVTVWGAIGSPEFSDRVTASFTDTPLNAVIAVSRLTGVDSVNPLGAFGSSNTIGVNGGCTGGNDSTTYDFNLDTSSDGSMVYAVAAMRHRTHTSNAGWTERVETRVGNGGDIASLAVQDRILATPQTTSVSGRFDGAVDWATFALELRLSSRISPTPEIQVDPATHDFGPVLINTRRLKSFQVSNQGAADLDISTIRLVGNDADQFSIAFGTVPMTLAPGASAIVGILFTPKREGNLSASLQIESNDVSDGRINIELAARSTLVVDGIWTSAEELAMRPMEGPAWENVKAAADGDLGSPDLGDFTSNHDTRTLAVGLVYARTGESYYRQKARDAIASAIGTESSTTEAVQPCRNIASYVFTADLIDLKTFDPTLDMTFRDWIAGLRYVVWPDGSMVEEDEERANNHGRMCGMSRAVIAVYLDDRTELERTAEVFAGFLGDASRYDGFLWTRDLSWQADEINPVGVNPVGAVKGGFSIDGVLPEEMRRGGPFQIPPLPT
;
A
#
# COMPACT_ATOMS: atom_id res chain seq x y z
N MET A 1 -28.89 -27.74 10.89
CA MET A 1 -29.15 -27.10 9.58
C MET A 1 -29.76 -28.10 8.59
N THR A 2 -30.85 -28.79 8.96
CA THR A 2 -31.43 -29.88 8.14
C THR A 2 -32.96 -29.86 8.19
N ALA A 3 -33.56 -28.68 8.07
CA ALA A 3 -35.02 -28.52 7.98
C ALA A 3 -35.38 -27.30 7.12
N CYS A 4 -35.22 -27.45 5.80
CA CYS A 4 -35.90 -26.65 4.78
C CYS A 4 -36.13 -27.58 3.58
N ARG A 5 -37.17 -28.42 3.69
CA ARG A 5 -37.67 -29.24 2.57
C ARG A 5 -38.72 -28.41 1.82
N ALA A 6 -38.25 -27.49 0.99
CA ALA A 6 -39.01 -26.96 -0.12
C ALA A 6 -38.04 -26.61 -1.26
N GLY A 7 -37.98 -27.48 -2.26
CA GLY A 7 -37.74 -27.10 -3.64
C GLY A 7 -36.36 -26.65 -4.11
N HIS A 8 -35.68 -25.68 -3.48
CA HIS A 8 -34.42 -25.11 -4.02
C HIS A 8 -33.55 -24.46 -2.92
N PRO A 9 -32.65 -25.22 -2.25
CA PRO A 9 -31.73 -24.71 -1.22
C PRO A 9 -30.57 -23.86 -1.77
N LEU A 10 -30.48 -23.65 -3.09
CA LEU A 10 -29.37 -22.94 -3.74
C LEU A 10 -29.41 -21.41 -3.54
N PHE A 11 -30.59 -20.80 -3.44
CA PHE A 11 -30.73 -19.34 -3.51
C PHE A 11 -30.25 -18.59 -2.25
N SER A 12 -30.38 -19.16 -1.05
CA SER A 12 -29.98 -18.49 0.20
C SER A 12 -28.46 -18.53 0.46
N ILE A 13 -27.77 -19.58 -0.04
CA ILE A 13 -26.32 -19.77 0.14
C ILE A 13 -25.52 -18.98 -0.91
N LEU A 14 -26.05 -18.84 -2.13
CA LEU A 14 -25.47 -18.01 -3.19
C LEU A 14 -25.43 -16.51 -2.83
N TRP A 15 -26.32 -16.07 -1.94
CA TRP A 15 -26.48 -14.65 -1.59
C TRP A 15 -25.37 -14.10 -0.68
N ILE A 16 -24.88 -14.88 0.29
CA ILE A 16 -23.79 -14.47 1.19
C ILE A 16 -22.46 -14.34 0.41
N ALA A 17 -22.25 -15.17 -0.62
CA ALA A 17 -21.04 -15.10 -1.45
C ALA A 17 -21.01 -13.88 -2.40
N PHE A 18 -22.18 -13.39 -2.81
CA PHE A 18 -22.33 -12.35 -3.84
C PHE A 18 -21.96 -10.95 -3.36
N ILE A 19 -22.41 -10.55 -2.16
CA ILE A 19 -22.18 -9.19 -1.63
C ILE A 19 -20.73 -9.00 -1.13
N VAL A 20 -20.10 -10.06 -0.61
CA VAL A 20 -18.67 -10.02 -0.21
C VAL A 20 -17.75 -9.76 -1.42
N HIS A 21 -18.17 -10.15 -2.62
CA HIS A 21 -17.39 -9.96 -3.86
C HIS A 21 -17.48 -8.53 -4.42
N LEU A 22 -18.62 -7.84 -4.25
CA LEU A 22 -18.87 -6.51 -4.85
C LEU A 22 -18.33 -5.33 -4.02
N VAL A 23 -18.22 -5.46 -2.69
CA VAL A 23 -17.84 -4.34 -1.80
C VAL A 23 -16.30 -4.21 -1.62
N GLY A 24 -15.51 -5.19 -2.06
CA GLY A 24 -14.06 -5.23 -1.87
C GLY A 24 -13.21 -4.36 -2.83
N GLY A 25 -13.83 -3.51 -3.65
CA GLY A 25 -13.17 -2.89 -4.82
C GLY A 25 -13.33 -1.38 -4.94
N LEU A 26 -13.11 -0.58 -3.88
CA LEU A 26 -13.18 0.88 -4.00
C LEU A 26 -12.09 1.61 -3.19
N SER A 27 -10.92 1.79 -3.80
CA SER A 27 -10.15 3.05 -3.86
C SER A 27 -8.81 2.84 -4.60
N SER A 28 -8.51 3.67 -5.59
CA SER A 28 -7.14 3.79 -6.13
C SER A 28 -6.74 5.27 -6.13
N SER A 29 -6.22 5.73 -5.00
CA SER A 29 -5.34 6.89 -4.96
C SER A 29 -3.93 6.41 -5.32
N LEU A 30 -3.36 6.90 -6.42
CA LEU A 30 -1.91 6.79 -6.64
C LEU A 30 -1.23 7.80 -5.69
N ALA A 31 -0.90 7.34 -4.49
CA ALA A 31 0.02 8.02 -3.60
C ALA A 31 1.41 7.44 -3.86
N THR A 32 2.19 8.09 -4.73
CA THR A 32 3.65 7.94 -4.69
C THR A 32 4.18 9.04 -3.79
N SER A 33 4.51 8.70 -2.56
CA SER A 33 5.38 9.53 -1.72
C SER A 33 6.77 9.51 -2.35
N LEU A 34 7.26 10.65 -2.87
CA LEU A 34 8.67 10.81 -3.21
C LEU A 34 9.41 11.39 -1.98
N PRO A 35 10.63 10.92 -1.65
CA PRO A 35 11.26 11.26 -0.37
C PRO A 35 11.85 12.68 -0.29
N ASN A 36 12.06 13.39 -1.40
CA ASN A 36 12.89 14.60 -1.42
C ASN A 36 12.27 15.77 -2.21
N THR A 37 12.51 16.99 -1.73
CA THR A 37 12.03 18.27 -2.27
C THR A 37 12.75 18.77 -3.53
N ASP A 38 13.73 18.04 -4.08
CA ASP A 38 14.61 18.51 -5.17
C ASP A 38 14.56 17.67 -6.47
N CYS A 39 13.58 16.78 -6.65
CA CYS A 39 13.37 16.08 -7.91
C CYS A 39 12.79 17.02 -8.99
N ARG A 40 13.40 17.11 -10.17
CA ARG A 40 12.80 17.78 -11.34
C ARG A 40 12.29 16.78 -12.37
N LEU A 41 11.03 16.93 -12.76
CA LEU A 41 10.40 16.19 -13.85
C LEU A 41 10.60 17.00 -15.15
N THR A 42 11.42 16.54 -16.07
CA THR A 42 11.73 17.28 -17.31
C THR A 42 10.74 16.98 -18.44
N THR A 43 10.01 15.87 -18.39
CA THR A 43 9.02 15.52 -19.42
C THR A 43 7.84 14.74 -18.82
N PHE A 44 6.63 15.14 -19.17
CA PHE A 44 5.40 14.41 -18.83
C PHE A 44 4.67 14.06 -20.13
N THR A 45 4.56 12.77 -20.43
CA THR A 45 3.87 12.30 -21.63
C THR A 45 2.50 11.76 -21.24
N VAL A 46 1.46 12.32 -21.84
CA VAL A 46 0.10 11.80 -21.78
C VAL A 46 -0.25 11.25 -23.15
N SER A 47 -0.47 9.95 -23.27
CA SER A 47 -0.99 9.35 -24.49
C SER A 47 -2.46 8.97 -24.29
N SER A 48 -3.33 9.41 -25.21
CA SER A 48 -4.71 8.95 -25.33
C SER A 48 -5.11 8.82 -26.81
N GLN A 49 -6.14 8.01 -27.09
CA GLN A 49 -6.91 8.14 -28.33
C GLN A 49 -7.94 9.25 -28.12
N VAL A 50 -7.83 10.34 -28.88
CA VAL A 50 -8.75 11.49 -28.82
C VAL A 50 -9.66 11.47 -30.05
N PHE A 51 -10.96 11.72 -29.88
CA PHE A 51 -11.88 11.88 -31.01
C PHE A 51 -11.97 13.36 -31.44
N ALA A 52 -12.29 13.60 -32.70
CA ALA A 52 -12.36 14.96 -33.23
C ALA A 52 -13.47 15.76 -32.52
N GLY A 53 -13.10 16.86 -31.84
CA GLY A 53 -14.02 17.75 -31.14
C GLY A 53 -13.91 17.76 -29.62
N ASP A 54 -13.07 16.92 -29.03
CA ASP A 54 -12.88 16.86 -27.57
C ASP A 54 -12.08 18.06 -27.04
N THR A 55 -12.60 18.70 -26.00
CA THR A 55 -11.91 19.75 -25.21
C THR A 55 -11.34 19.17 -23.92
N TRP A 56 -10.10 19.50 -23.58
CA TRP A 56 -9.45 19.08 -22.32
C TRP A 56 -9.11 20.29 -21.45
N ARG A 57 -9.01 20.06 -20.13
CA ARG A 57 -8.72 21.10 -19.12
C ARG A 57 -7.73 20.60 -18.07
N LEU A 58 -6.70 21.40 -17.77
CA LEU A 58 -5.73 21.14 -16.70
C LEU A 58 -5.81 22.26 -15.65
N SER A 59 -6.20 21.94 -14.42
CA SER A 59 -6.39 22.92 -13.34
C SER A 59 -5.66 22.53 -12.05
N SER A 60 -5.22 23.55 -11.28
CA SER A 60 -4.70 23.41 -9.92
C SER A 60 -5.64 24.07 -8.89
N GLN A 61 -5.49 23.76 -7.60
CA GLN A 61 -6.33 24.32 -6.51
C GLN A 61 -6.23 25.84 -6.30
N ARG A 62 -5.34 26.57 -7.01
CA ARG A 62 -5.32 28.05 -6.98
C ARG A 62 -5.53 28.73 -8.34
N GLY A 63 -5.95 27.99 -9.35
CA GLY A 63 -6.31 28.56 -10.66
C GLY A 63 -5.64 27.88 -11.85
N LEU A 64 -6.01 28.40 -13.02
CA LEU A 64 -5.87 27.83 -14.36
C LEU A 64 -4.44 27.99 -14.88
N ILE A 65 -3.78 26.90 -15.31
CA ILE A 65 -2.36 26.94 -15.75
C ILE A 65 -2.24 27.19 -17.26
N THR A 66 -3.14 26.65 -18.09
CA THR A 66 -3.26 27.00 -19.53
C THR A 66 -4.61 26.54 -20.10
N ASP A 67 -5.12 27.24 -21.12
CA ASP A 67 -6.21 26.79 -21.99
C ASP A 67 -5.66 26.59 -23.41
N GLY A 68 -6.07 25.51 -24.09
CA GLY A 68 -5.69 25.28 -25.48
C GLY A 68 -6.70 24.42 -26.22
N THR A 69 -7.12 24.86 -27.40
CA THR A 69 -7.89 24.04 -28.36
C THR A 69 -6.90 23.58 -29.43
N ILE A 70 -6.57 22.30 -29.48
CA ILE A 70 -5.77 21.75 -30.58
C ILE A 70 -6.70 20.96 -31.48
N ALA A 71 -6.88 21.43 -32.72
CA ALA A 71 -7.52 20.64 -33.76
C ALA A 71 -6.52 19.59 -34.26
N VAL A 72 -6.59 18.38 -33.70
CA VAL A 72 -5.72 17.27 -34.10
C VAL A 72 -6.47 16.39 -35.11
N LYS A 73 -5.84 16.06 -36.24
CA LYS A 73 -6.34 15.01 -37.15
C LYS A 73 -6.24 13.65 -36.45
N ALA A 74 -7.21 12.76 -36.66
CA ALA A 74 -7.23 11.42 -36.08
C ALA A 74 -5.89 10.69 -36.28
N GLY A 75 -5.31 10.21 -35.17
CA GLY A 75 -4.07 9.41 -35.16
C GLY A 75 -2.76 10.16 -34.95
N ALA A 76 -2.75 11.42 -34.50
CA ALA A 76 -1.49 12.13 -34.20
C ALA A 76 -1.17 12.19 -32.69
N ASP A 77 0.10 12.02 -32.36
CA ASP A 77 0.66 12.22 -31.03
C ASP A 77 0.70 13.72 -30.68
N VAL A 78 0.17 14.09 -29.51
CA VAL A 78 0.25 15.46 -29.00
C VAL A 78 1.37 15.54 -27.96
N ARG A 79 2.33 16.45 -28.16
CA ARG A 79 3.46 16.69 -27.23
C ARG A 79 3.36 18.08 -26.63
N PHE A 80 3.49 18.18 -25.31
CA PHE A 80 3.61 19.46 -24.61
C PHE A 80 5.06 19.67 -24.16
N ALA A 81 5.60 20.87 -24.37
CA ALA A 81 6.88 21.30 -23.79
C ALA A 81 6.62 22.57 -22.99
N ALA A 82 6.84 22.51 -21.68
CA ALA A 82 6.80 23.69 -20.80
C ALA A 82 8.13 23.75 -20.00
N PRO A 83 8.75 24.93 -19.87
CA PRO A 83 10.12 25.03 -19.34
C PRO A 83 10.25 24.83 -17.81
N SER A 84 9.15 24.79 -17.04
CA SER A 84 9.18 24.46 -15.61
C SER A 84 7.78 24.25 -15.05
N ILE A 85 7.53 23.13 -14.37
CA ILE A 85 6.33 22.91 -13.54
C ILE A 85 6.80 22.46 -12.15
N GLU A 86 6.48 23.23 -11.12
CA GLU A 86 6.69 22.86 -9.71
C GLU A 86 5.50 21.98 -9.26
N LEU A 87 5.75 20.75 -8.79
CA LEU A 87 4.69 19.81 -8.39
C LEU A 87 4.57 19.77 -6.86
N ARG A 88 3.37 20.01 -6.34
CA ARG A 88 2.96 19.74 -4.94
C ARG A 88 1.63 18.96 -4.94
N PRO A 89 1.23 18.33 -3.82
CA PRO A 89 0.11 17.38 -3.79
C PRO A 89 -1.21 17.97 -4.29
N GLY A 90 -1.91 17.22 -5.16
CA GLY A 90 -3.30 17.51 -5.57
C GLY A 90 -3.46 18.03 -7.00
N PHE A 91 -3.40 17.14 -7.99
CA PHE A 91 -3.86 17.40 -9.36
C PHE A 91 -5.19 16.69 -9.63
N ARG A 92 -6.10 17.33 -10.37
CA ARG A 92 -7.31 16.71 -10.93
C ARG A 92 -7.35 16.97 -12.44
N VAL A 93 -7.67 15.92 -13.20
CA VAL A 93 -8.02 15.99 -14.63
C VAL A 93 -9.51 15.70 -14.72
N GLU A 94 -10.29 16.59 -15.31
CA GLU A 94 -11.75 16.43 -15.43
C GLU A 94 -12.14 16.02 -16.86
N ARG A 95 -12.80 14.85 -16.94
CA ARG A 95 -13.44 14.14 -18.08
C ARG A 95 -12.56 13.55 -19.21
N GLY A 96 -12.84 12.27 -19.53
CA GLY A 96 -12.99 11.82 -20.92
C GLY A 96 -12.22 10.58 -21.40
N ALA A 97 -11.02 10.27 -20.90
CA ALA A 97 -10.20 9.20 -21.49
C ALA A 97 -9.49 8.33 -20.45
N ARG A 98 -9.28 7.05 -20.78
CA ARG A 98 -8.31 6.19 -20.08
C ARG A 98 -6.91 6.75 -20.38
N PHE A 99 -6.26 7.33 -19.38
CA PHE A 99 -4.91 7.87 -19.53
C PHE A 99 -3.88 6.81 -19.15
N GLN A 100 -2.85 6.64 -19.98
CA GLN A 100 -1.59 6.03 -19.57
C GLN A 100 -0.59 7.17 -19.40
N ALA A 101 -0.21 7.45 -18.15
CA ALA A 101 0.88 8.36 -17.84
C ALA A 101 2.15 7.53 -17.70
N SER A 102 3.14 7.80 -18.53
CA SER A 102 4.50 7.27 -18.36
C SER A 102 5.45 8.43 -18.13
N ALA A 103 6.07 8.47 -16.96
CA ALA A 103 7.24 9.31 -16.72
C ALA A 103 8.46 8.59 -17.30
N SER A 104 9.17 9.20 -18.22
CA SER A 104 10.49 8.70 -18.64
C SER A 104 11.56 9.46 -17.88
N ALA A 105 12.44 8.70 -17.23
CA ALA A 105 13.68 9.09 -16.55
C ALA A 105 13.53 10.25 -15.54
N VAL A 106 13.37 9.87 -14.26
CA VAL A 106 13.80 10.74 -13.16
C VAL A 106 15.33 10.71 -13.18
N THR A 107 15.95 11.79 -13.64
CA THR A 107 17.38 12.00 -13.39
C THR A 107 17.51 12.67 -12.03
N CYS A 108 17.62 11.85 -10.98
CA CYS A 108 18.19 12.30 -9.73
C CYS A 108 19.70 12.42 -9.93
N PRO A 109 20.38 13.43 -9.36
CA PRO A 109 21.81 13.28 -9.09
C PRO A 109 21.99 11.97 -8.32
N SER A 110 22.81 11.08 -8.86
CA SER A 110 23.12 9.80 -8.26
C SER A 110 24.04 10.00 -7.05
N SER A 111 23.48 10.15 -5.86
CA SER A 111 24.10 9.76 -4.58
C SER A 111 23.14 10.04 -3.42
N GLY A 112 23.00 9.12 -2.46
CA GLY A 112 22.34 9.42 -1.20
C GLY A 112 23.02 10.60 -0.49
N LEU A 113 22.35 11.29 0.41
CA LEU A 113 23.02 12.24 1.32
C LEU A 113 23.51 11.49 2.55
N ILE A 114 24.57 11.98 3.20
CA ILE A 114 24.88 11.54 4.56
C ILE A 114 23.74 12.01 5.46
N THR A 115 23.19 11.11 6.28
CA THR A 115 22.19 11.50 7.28
C THR A 115 22.55 10.96 8.65
N GLN A 116 22.34 11.79 9.68
CA GLN A 116 22.48 11.33 11.06
C GLN A 116 21.17 10.66 11.50
N SER A 117 21.06 9.36 11.28
CA SER A 117 19.85 8.55 11.51
C SER A 117 19.45 8.42 12.98
N GLU A 118 20.40 8.53 13.91
CA GLU A 118 20.13 8.40 15.34
C GLU A 118 21.14 9.24 16.16
N VAL A 119 20.72 9.70 17.34
CA VAL A 119 21.62 10.22 18.37
C VAL A 119 21.16 9.80 19.76
N GLN A 120 22.07 9.19 20.52
CA GLN A 120 21.83 8.84 21.92
C GLN A 120 22.79 9.58 22.84
N THR A 121 22.28 10.09 23.95
CA THR A 121 23.11 10.84 24.92
C THR A 121 23.22 10.11 26.25
N GLY A 122 24.15 10.52 27.08
CA GLY A 122 24.27 10.05 28.45
C GLY A 122 25.12 11.01 29.28
N GLY A 123 25.18 10.77 30.59
CA GLY A 123 26.01 11.57 31.47
C GLY A 123 26.26 10.90 32.82
N SER A 124 27.31 11.36 33.50
CA SER A 124 27.76 10.81 34.78
C SER A 124 28.33 11.89 35.69
N THR A 125 28.29 11.64 37.00
CA THR A 125 28.82 12.52 38.04
C THR A 125 29.76 11.72 38.94
N GLY A 126 31.02 12.16 39.08
CA GLY A 126 32.01 11.52 39.95
C GLY A 126 32.41 10.11 39.53
N ARG A 127 32.40 9.81 38.22
CA ARG A 127 32.62 8.47 37.65
C ARG A 127 33.74 8.49 36.61
N GLN A 128 34.51 7.41 36.52
CA GLN A 128 35.55 7.23 35.49
C GLN A 128 34.98 6.77 34.14
N ASP A 129 33.66 6.65 34.04
CA ASP A 129 32.94 6.21 32.85
C ASP A 129 31.71 7.09 32.61
N VAL A 130 31.31 7.17 31.34
CA VAL A 130 30.03 7.75 30.92
C VAL A 130 29.42 6.88 29.81
N THR A 131 28.15 6.54 29.95
CA THR A 131 27.44 5.61 29.07
C THR A 131 26.17 6.25 28.53
N THR A 132 25.81 5.97 27.27
CA THR A 132 24.53 6.41 26.71
C THR A 132 23.35 5.89 27.53
N SER A 133 22.29 6.71 27.67
CA SER A 133 21.09 6.42 28.47
C SER A 133 20.13 5.45 27.79
N SER A 134 20.29 5.22 26.48
CA SER A 134 19.60 4.21 25.68
C SER A 134 20.61 3.51 24.76
N PRO A 135 20.34 2.26 24.34
CA PRO A 135 21.13 1.60 23.30
C PRO A 135 20.96 2.34 21.96
N LEU A 136 21.97 2.25 21.10
CA LEU A 136 21.86 2.61 19.69
C LEU A 136 21.40 1.40 18.90
N GLU A 137 20.61 1.61 17.85
CA GLU A 137 20.15 0.54 16.98
C GLU A 137 21.28 -0.04 16.12
N ALA A 138 21.34 -1.38 16.05
CA ALA A 138 22.21 -2.07 15.11
C ALA A 138 21.76 -1.82 13.66
N SER A 139 22.69 -1.40 12.81
CA SER A 139 22.45 -1.21 11.38
C SER A 139 23.71 -1.54 10.58
N THR A 140 23.56 -2.01 9.35
CA THR A 140 24.67 -2.52 8.54
C THR A 140 25.49 -1.41 7.91
N ASP A 141 26.81 -1.51 8.05
CA ASP A 141 27.83 -0.70 7.39
C ASP A 141 27.70 0.82 7.61
N GLU A 142 27.37 1.22 8.84
CA GLU A 142 27.21 2.62 9.23
C GLU A 142 28.39 3.14 10.06
N LEU A 143 28.57 4.48 10.07
CA LEU A 143 29.53 5.16 10.93
C LEU A 143 28.87 5.58 12.24
N TYR A 144 29.52 5.28 13.36
CA TYR A 144 29.17 5.72 14.69
C TYR A 144 30.23 6.69 15.22
N LEU A 145 29.81 7.86 15.70
CA LEU A 145 30.69 8.87 16.30
C LEU A 145 30.31 9.12 17.76
N ALA A 146 31.25 8.91 18.69
CA ALA A 146 31.08 9.20 20.11
C ALA A 146 31.80 10.50 20.46
N ALA A 147 31.02 11.55 20.75
CA ALA A 147 31.49 12.82 21.29
C ALA A 147 31.39 12.81 22.82
N VAL A 148 32.48 13.14 23.50
CA VAL A 148 32.59 13.10 24.97
C VAL A 148 33.12 14.44 25.49
N SER A 149 32.53 14.96 26.56
CA SER A 149 33.01 16.13 27.29
C SER A 149 32.96 15.89 28.78
N SER A 150 33.89 16.52 29.49
CA SER A 150 33.95 16.44 30.94
C SER A 150 34.27 17.78 31.59
N LYS A 151 34.01 17.84 32.90
CA LYS A 151 34.34 18.96 33.78
C LYS A 151 35.02 18.41 35.05
N PRO A 152 36.26 18.82 35.38
CA PRO A 152 37.26 19.40 34.47
C PRO A 152 37.55 18.46 33.28
N TRP A 153 38.27 18.97 32.28
CA TRP A 153 38.67 18.14 31.15
C TRP A 153 39.54 16.96 31.63
N ARG A 154 39.15 15.75 31.24
CA ARG A 154 39.87 14.49 31.46
C ARG A 154 39.98 13.77 30.14
N GLN A 155 41.14 13.15 29.92
CA GLN A 155 41.40 12.40 28.69
C GLN A 155 40.53 11.14 28.67
N VAL A 156 39.94 10.85 27.51
CA VAL A 156 39.23 9.60 27.26
C VAL A 156 40.25 8.55 26.83
N ASN A 157 40.30 7.43 27.56
CA ASN A 157 41.23 6.33 27.30
C ASN A 157 40.66 5.30 26.32
N THR A 158 39.37 4.94 26.47
CA THR A 158 38.71 3.95 25.63
C THR A 158 37.24 4.30 25.40
N VAL A 159 36.71 3.83 24.27
CA VAL A 159 35.27 3.78 23.99
C VAL A 159 34.91 2.35 23.60
N ASN A 160 33.82 1.82 24.15
CA ASN A 160 33.35 0.46 23.90
C ASN A 160 31.82 0.42 23.74
N GLY A 161 31.32 -0.49 22.91
CA GLY A 161 29.88 -0.72 22.69
C GLY A 161 29.61 -1.24 21.28
N LEU A 162 28.42 -1.82 21.06
CA LEU A 162 27.94 -2.34 19.77
C LEU A 162 28.75 -3.53 19.21
N GLY A 163 29.68 -4.09 19.98
CA GLY A 163 30.62 -5.10 19.47
C GLY A 163 31.60 -4.59 18.41
N LEU A 164 31.70 -3.27 18.22
CA LEU A 164 32.55 -2.65 17.22
C LEU A 164 33.93 -2.27 17.79
N SER A 165 34.91 -2.15 16.90
CA SER A 165 36.23 -1.60 17.23
C SER A 165 36.21 -0.08 17.11
N TRP A 166 36.40 0.61 18.23
CA TRP A 166 36.42 2.08 18.31
C TRP A 166 37.85 2.63 18.19
N PHE A 167 38.02 3.71 17.43
CA PHE A 167 39.30 4.39 17.22
C PHE A 167 39.20 5.89 17.55
N PRO A 168 40.27 6.51 18.09
CA PRO A 168 40.27 7.94 18.40
C PRO A 168 40.35 8.76 17.11
N ILE A 169 39.54 9.82 17.01
CA ILE A 169 39.55 10.75 15.87
C ILE A 169 40.28 12.04 16.24
N GLY A 170 39.95 12.64 17.38
CA GLY A 170 40.61 13.86 17.83
C GLY A 170 40.01 14.47 19.08
N GLU A 171 40.68 15.47 19.64
CA GLU A 171 40.28 16.12 20.88
C GLU A 171 40.72 17.59 20.95
N GLN A 172 40.04 18.34 21.81
CA GLN A 172 40.38 19.73 22.12
C GLN A 172 39.96 20.07 23.55
N CYS A 173 40.91 20.52 24.35
CA CYS A 173 40.68 21.10 25.66
C CYS A 173 40.32 22.59 25.55
N SER A 174 39.60 23.12 26.54
CA SER A 174 39.40 24.56 26.69
C SER A 174 40.67 25.22 27.23
N GLY A 175 40.78 26.55 27.08
CA GLY A 175 42.00 27.28 27.42
C GLY A 175 42.42 27.11 28.89
N ARG A 176 41.50 26.87 29.82
CA ARG A 176 41.83 26.68 31.25
C ARG A 176 41.76 25.23 31.70
N SER A 177 41.77 24.27 30.77
CA SER A 177 41.46 22.85 31.03
C SER A 177 40.11 22.68 31.75
N GLY A 178 39.23 23.68 31.59
CA GLY A 178 37.98 23.79 32.29
C GLY A 178 36.93 22.85 31.73
N THR A 179 37.00 22.53 30.44
CA THR A 179 36.21 21.53 29.75
C THR A 179 36.97 21.09 28.49
N GLY A 180 36.41 20.19 27.70
CA GLY A 180 37.00 19.81 26.43
C GLY A 180 36.11 18.81 25.71
N VAL A 181 36.40 18.55 24.45
CA VAL A 181 35.71 17.58 23.62
C VAL A 181 36.71 16.54 23.12
N THR A 182 36.30 15.27 23.12
CA THR A 182 37.00 14.18 22.45
C THR A 182 36.00 13.46 21.55
N VAL A 183 36.42 13.08 20.34
CA VAL A 183 35.61 12.35 19.35
C VAL A 183 36.29 11.02 19.03
N TRP A 184 35.51 9.93 19.09
CA TRP A 184 35.89 8.58 18.67
C TRP A 184 34.96 8.09 17.57
N GLY A 185 35.45 7.20 16.70
CA GLY A 185 34.68 6.59 15.62
C GLY A 185 34.66 5.07 15.69
N ALA A 186 33.61 4.47 15.13
CA ALA A 186 33.53 3.04 14.83
C ALA A 186 32.72 2.84 13.54
N ILE A 187 33.14 1.91 12.68
CA ILE A 187 32.41 1.53 11.46
C ILE A 187 32.15 0.04 11.49
N GLY A 188 30.96 -0.36 11.03
CA GLY A 188 30.67 -1.74 10.72
C GLY A 188 29.20 -2.09 10.87
N SER A 189 28.95 -3.39 10.89
CA SER A 189 27.62 -4.01 10.97
C SER A 189 27.45 -4.69 12.34
N PRO A 190 27.10 -3.94 13.42
CA PRO A 190 26.85 -4.53 14.73
C PRO A 190 25.73 -5.58 14.69
N GLU A 191 25.93 -6.71 15.36
CA GLU A 191 24.97 -7.82 15.39
C GLU A 191 23.74 -7.53 16.29
N PHE A 192 23.86 -6.58 17.21
CA PHE A 192 22.82 -6.23 18.18
C PHE A 192 22.91 -4.77 18.64
N SER A 193 21.76 -4.20 18.98
CA SER A 193 21.66 -2.86 19.55
C SER A 193 22.27 -2.83 20.96
N ASP A 194 23.11 -1.84 21.26
CA ASP A 194 23.87 -1.78 22.51
C ASP A 194 24.18 -0.33 22.94
N ARG A 195 24.54 -0.14 24.21
CA ARG A 195 25.00 1.13 24.74
C ARG A 195 26.48 1.34 24.46
N VAL A 196 26.86 2.60 24.34
CA VAL A 196 28.26 3.00 24.15
C VAL A 196 28.78 3.68 25.41
N THR A 197 29.94 3.26 25.88
CA THR A 197 30.60 3.72 27.10
C THR A 197 31.98 4.27 26.80
N ALA A 198 32.26 5.49 27.24
CA ALA A 198 33.59 6.08 27.25
C ALA A 198 34.20 6.02 28.66
N SER A 199 35.48 5.68 28.76
CA SER A 199 36.22 5.62 30.03
C SER A 199 37.34 6.67 30.06
N PHE A 200 37.53 7.32 31.21
CA PHE A 200 38.51 8.38 31.42
C PHE A 200 39.77 7.86 32.12
N THR A 201 40.89 8.56 31.92
CA THR A 201 42.15 8.28 32.65
C THR A 201 42.05 8.61 34.13
N ASP A 202 41.30 9.67 34.48
CA ASP A 202 41.01 10.10 35.85
C ASP A 202 39.53 10.46 35.97
N THR A 203 39.00 10.42 37.19
CA THR A 203 37.58 10.73 37.46
C THR A 203 37.28 12.23 37.22
N PRO A 204 36.44 12.61 36.23
CA PRO A 204 35.87 13.95 36.15
C PRO A 204 34.81 14.18 37.24
N LEU A 205 34.50 15.45 37.53
CA LEU A 205 33.35 15.79 38.38
C LEU A 205 32.04 15.47 37.65
N ASN A 206 31.93 15.85 36.38
CA ASN A 206 30.81 15.52 35.51
C ASN A 206 31.30 15.18 34.11
N ALA A 207 30.58 14.31 33.43
CA ALA A 207 30.83 13.96 32.04
C ALA A 207 29.52 13.77 31.28
N VAL A 208 29.58 14.00 29.98
CA VAL A 208 28.50 13.72 29.03
C VAL A 208 29.04 13.01 27.80
N ILE A 209 28.20 12.19 27.18
CA ILE A 209 28.45 11.53 25.91
C ILE A 209 27.27 11.77 24.97
N ALA A 210 27.55 11.97 23.69
CA ALA A 210 26.58 11.94 22.60
C ALA A 210 27.13 11.02 21.50
N VAL A 211 26.37 10.00 21.13
CA VAL A 211 26.75 9.04 20.10
C VAL A 211 25.81 9.15 18.92
N SER A 212 26.37 9.50 17.77
CA SER A 212 25.66 9.74 16.51
C SER A 212 25.83 8.54 15.59
N ARG A 213 24.73 8.02 15.04
CA ARG A 213 24.71 6.99 13.99
C ARG A 213 24.46 7.66 12.64
N LEU A 214 25.34 7.40 11.67
CA LEU A 214 25.38 8.10 10.38
C LEU A 214 25.28 7.10 9.22
N THR A 215 24.28 7.31 8.36
CA THR A 215 24.09 6.55 7.11
C THR A 215 24.70 7.30 5.93
N GLY A 216 25.08 6.55 4.89
CA GLY A 216 25.58 7.10 3.63
C GLY A 216 27.06 7.53 3.65
N VAL A 217 27.75 7.35 4.78
CA VAL A 217 29.19 7.63 4.89
C VAL A 217 30.00 6.55 4.16
N ASP A 218 31.12 6.92 3.54
CA ASP A 218 32.09 5.99 2.95
C ASP A 218 32.60 4.99 4.01
N SER A 219 32.33 3.69 3.83
CA SER A 219 32.70 2.65 4.79
C SER A 219 34.19 2.30 4.78
N VAL A 220 34.93 2.72 3.74
CA VAL A 220 36.38 2.46 3.58
C VAL A 220 37.20 3.68 3.96
N ASN A 221 36.79 4.87 3.52
CA ASN A 221 37.49 6.13 3.76
C ASN A 221 36.54 7.23 4.28
N PRO A 222 35.92 7.03 5.45
CA PRO A 222 34.85 7.88 5.99
C PRO A 222 35.27 9.31 6.31
N LEU A 223 36.53 9.55 6.69
CA LEU A 223 36.96 10.80 7.30
C LEU A 223 37.77 11.65 6.32
N GLY A 224 37.43 12.92 6.23
CA GLY A 224 38.18 13.94 5.49
C GLY A 224 38.99 14.86 6.41
N ALA A 225 38.99 16.15 6.09
CA ALA A 225 39.66 17.16 6.92
C ALA A 225 39.06 17.22 8.34
N PHE A 226 39.88 17.53 9.34
CA PHE A 226 39.42 17.82 10.70
C PHE A 226 40.14 19.04 11.26
N GLY A 227 39.54 19.66 12.27
CA GLY A 227 40.11 20.82 12.94
C GLY A 227 39.45 21.08 14.28
N SER A 228 40.15 21.84 15.12
CA SER A 228 39.68 22.20 16.45
C SER A 228 40.02 23.63 16.81
N SER A 229 39.28 24.17 17.78
CA SER A 229 39.53 25.50 18.32
C SER A 229 39.12 25.57 19.78
N ASN A 230 39.72 26.49 20.51
CA ASN A 230 39.22 26.92 21.81
C ASN A 230 39.30 28.45 21.91
N THR A 231 39.13 29.00 23.11
CA THR A 231 39.21 30.44 23.40
C THR A 231 40.56 31.10 23.11
N ILE A 232 41.60 30.32 22.79
CA ILE A 232 42.95 30.80 22.42
C ILE A 232 43.12 30.82 20.89
N GLY A 233 42.21 30.17 20.15
CA GLY A 233 42.21 30.08 18.69
C GLY A 233 42.26 28.63 18.19
N VAL A 234 42.52 28.49 16.89
CA VAL A 234 42.64 27.19 16.21
C VAL A 234 43.80 26.40 16.81
N ASN A 235 43.55 25.13 17.18
CA ASN A 235 44.49 24.25 17.88
C ASN A 235 45.09 24.88 19.16
N GLY A 236 44.32 25.70 19.88
CA GLY A 236 44.79 26.38 21.08
C GLY A 236 45.14 25.40 22.21
N GLY A 237 46.17 25.74 23.01
CA GLY A 237 46.59 24.92 24.15
C GLY A 237 45.58 24.89 25.30
N CYS A 238 45.83 24.02 26.30
CA CYS A 238 44.96 23.86 27.48
C CYS A 238 45.26 24.82 28.64
N THR A 239 46.06 25.87 28.38
CA THR A 239 46.47 26.88 29.37
C THR A 239 46.19 28.31 28.87
N GLY A 240 45.66 29.18 29.73
CA GLY A 240 45.24 30.53 29.35
C GLY A 240 43.79 30.62 28.87
N GLY A 241 43.46 31.57 27.99
CA GLY A 241 42.13 31.69 27.40
C GLY A 241 41.21 32.75 28.02
N ASN A 242 40.40 33.36 27.15
CA ASN A 242 39.41 34.38 27.50
C ASN A 242 38.01 33.89 27.13
N ASP A 243 37.06 34.06 28.04
CA ASP A 243 35.67 33.67 27.79
C ASP A 243 35.08 34.46 26.62
N SER A 244 34.48 33.75 25.66
CA SER A 244 33.79 34.36 24.53
C SER A 244 32.41 33.74 24.34
N THR A 245 31.57 34.42 23.55
CA THR A 245 30.19 34.01 23.26
C THR A 245 30.06 33.25 21.93
N THR A 246 31.15 33.09 21.19
CA THR A 246 31.15 32.47 19.86
C THR A 246 32.45 31.73 19.61
N TYR A 247 32.37 30.73 18.75
CA TYR A 247 33.52 30.09 18.12
C TYR A 247 33.36 30.16 16.61
N ASP A 248 34.50 30.26 15.92
CA ASP A 248 34.58 30.22 14.46
C ASP A 248 35.98 29.77 14.03
N PHE A 249 36.04 28.82 13.10
CA PHE A 249 37.26 28.47 12.37
C PHE A 249 36.91 27.82 11.03
N ASN A 250 37.86 27.86 10.08
CA ASN A 250 37.66 27.28 8.76
C ASN A 250 38.01 25.79 8.72
N LEU A 251 37.20 25.02 8.00
CA LEU A 251 37.49 23.63 7.62
C LEU A 251 37.36 23.49 6.10
N ASP A 252 38.41 22.98 5.45
CA ASP A 252 38.45 22.76 4.00
C ASP A 252 37.96 21.34 3.68
N THR A 253 36.75 21.23 3.14
CA THR A 253 36.22 19.94 2.67
C THR A 253 36.82 19.55 1.32
N SER A 254 37.00 18.24 1.12
CA SER A 254 37.75 17.64 0.01
C SER A 254 36.88 16.80 -0.93
N SER A 255 35.67 16.44 -0.53
CA SER A 255 34.77 15.55 -1.29
C SER A 255 33.42 16.18 -1.61
N ASP A 256 32.82 15.77 -2.73
CA ASP A 256 31.43 16.13 -3.08
C ASP A 256 30.45 15.47 -2.10
N GLY A 257 29.36 16.17 -1.79
CA GLY A 257 28.30 15.67 -0.92
C GLY A 257 28.71 15.43 0.55
N SER A 258 29.86 15.95 0.99
CA SER A 258 30.36 15.79 2.35
C SER A 258 29.41 16.37 3.41
N MET A 259 29.45 15.77 4.61
CA MET A 259 28.88 16.34 5.83
C MET A 259 30.02 16.87 6.70
N VAL A 260 29.89 18.07 7.24
CA VAL A 260 30.75 18.53 8.34
C VAL A 260 30.03 18.27 9.66
N TYR A 261 30.63 17.42 10.49
CA TYR A 261 30.17 17.10 11.84
C TYR A 261 30.98 17.93 12.84
N ALA A 262 30.32 18.73 13.67
CA ALA A 262 30.97 19.61 14.63
C ALA A 262 30.39 19.45 16.04
N VAL A 263 31.26 19.58 17.02
CA VAL A 263 30.92 19.41 18.43
C VAL A 263 31.50 20.55 19.24
N ALA A 264 30.72 21.13 20.15
CA ALA A 264 31.16 22.18 21.07
C ALA A 264 30.93 21.78 22.54
N ALA A 265 31.94 21.94 23.38
CA ALA A 265 31.84 21.84 24.83
C ALA A 265 31.69 23.26 25.42
N MET A 266 30.57 23.52 26.12
CA MET A 266 30.20 24.89 26.54
C MET A 266 29.87 25.06 28.02
N ARG A 267 30.20 24.06 28.85
CA ARG A 267 29.90 24.06 30.30
C ARG A 267 28.44 24.40 30.58
N HIS A 268 28.15 25.43 31.37
CA HIS A 268 26.81 25.79 31.80
C HIS A 268 26.03 26.65 30.80
N ARG A 269 26.56 26.88 29.60
CA ARG A 269 25.90 27.67 28.55
C ARG A 269 25.00 26.81 27.66
N THR A 270 24.13 27.49 26.93
CA THR A 270 23.32 26.92 25.84
C THR A 270 23.93 27.31 24.51
N HIS A 271 23.97 26.37 23.58
CA HIS A 271 24.46 26.55 22.22
C HIS A 271 23.33 27.02 21.30
N THR A 272 23.70 27.72 20.23
CA THR A 272 22.82 28.02 19.12
C THR A 272 23.63 27.94 17.85
N SER A 273 23.21 27.04 16.96
CA SER A 273 23.83 26.83 15.65
C SER A 273 23.61 28.03 14.73
N ASN A 274 24.60 28.37 13.91
CA ASN A 274 24.50 29.45 12.93
C ASN A 274 23.73 29.01 11.67
N ALA A 275 23.35 29.97 10.81
CA ALA A 275 22.63 29.66 9.58
C ALA A 275 23.40 28.66 8.70
N GLY A 276 22.70 27.65 8.19
CA GLY A 276 23.27 26.57 7.39
C GLY A 276 23.77 25.37 8.20
N TRP A 277 23.74 25.44 9.53
CA TRP A 277 24.00 24.32 10.43
C TRP A 277 22.72 23.81 11.07
N THR A 278 22.66 22.50 11.33
CA THR A 278 21.56 21.85 12.05
C THR A 278 22.08 21.37 13.40
N GLU A 279 21.52 21.88 14.48
CA GLU A 279 21.78 21.33 15.82
C GLU A 279 21.09 19.97 15.95
N ARG A 280 21.87 18.94 16.29
CA ARG A 280 21.39 17.56 16.39
C ARG A 280 21.07 17.18 17.82
N VAL A 281 21.91 17.62 18.76
CA VAL A 281 21.67 17.40 20.18
C VAL A 281 22.43 18.40 21.04
N GLU A 282 21.85 18.73 22.19
CA GLU A 282 22.51 19.41 23.30
C GLU A 282 22.27 18.59 24.58
N THR A 283 23.34 18.30 25.33
CA THR A 283 23.26 17.53 26.59
C THR A 283 24.15 18.12 27.67
N ARG A 284 23.73 17.98 28.94
CA ARG A 284 24.41 18.57 30.10
C ARG A 284 24.21 17.74 31.36
N VAL A 285 25.24 17.66 32.20
CA VAL A 285 25.19 17.06 33.54
C VAL A 285 26.02 17.88 34.52
N GLY A 286 25.52 18.01 35.75
CA GLY A 286 26.14 18.76 36.84
C GLY A 286 25.35 20.03 37.22
N ASN A 287 25.94 20.85 38.08
CA ASN A 287 25.32 22.07 38.60
C ASN A 287 26.28 23.27 38.52
N GLY A 288 25.74 24.44 38.22
CA GLY A 288 26.48 25.70 38.19
C GLY A 288 27.76 25.63 37.34
N GLY A 289 28.88 26.06 37.90
CA GLY A 289 30.17 26.06 37.19
C GLY A 289 30.74 24.68 36.89
N ASP A 290 30.21 23.61 37.49
CA ASP A 290 30.73 22.25 37.34
C ASP A 290 29.99 21.44 36.28
N ILE A 291 29.12 22.07 35.49
CA ILE A 291 28.45 21.41 34.37
C ILE A 291 29.45 20.99 33.31
N ALA A 292 29.35 19.71 32.90
CA ALA A 292 29.86 19.22 31.63
C ALA A 292 28.73 19.24 30.61
N SER A 293 29.02 19.68 29.38
CA SER A 293 28.03 19.74 28.31
C SER A 293 28.65 19.58 26.93
N LEU A 294 27.79 19.22 25.98
CA LEU A 294 28.07 19.11 24.56
C LEU A 294 26.88 19.63 23.75
N ALA A 295 27.18 20.30 22.64
CA ALA A 295 26.28 20.44 21.51
C ALA A 295 26.91 19.79 20.27
N VAL A 296 26.12 19.01 19.53
CA VAL A 296 26.49 18.43 18.24
C VAL A 296 25.67 19.12 17.16
N GLN A 297 26.33 19.52 16.08
CA GLN A 297 25.69 20.07 14.89
C GLN A 297 26.31 19.49 13.62
N ASP A 298 25.55 19.50 12.53
CA ASP A 298 26.03 19.09 11.22
C ASP A 298 25.68 20.10 10.12
N ARG A 299 26.39 19.99 8.99
CA ARG A 299 26.11 20.74 7.77
C ARG A 299 26.48 19.93 6.54
N ILE A 300 25.56 19.80 5.60
CA ILE A 300 25.81 19.17 4.29
C ILE A 300 26.38 20.20 3.31
N LEU A 301 27.40 19.81 2.56
CA LEU A 301 28.02 20.60 1.50
C LEU A 301 27.97 19.81 0.19
N ALA A 302 27.37 20.40 -0.84
CA ALA A 302 27.22 19.72 -2.14
C ALA A 302 28.56 19.52 -2.87
N THR A 303 29.50 20.46 -2.69
CA THR A 303 30.82 20.46 -3.34
C THR A 303 31.92 20.85 -2.35
N PRO A 304 33.17 20.40 -2.58
CA PRO A 304 34.34 20.81 -1.80
C PRO A 304 34.44 22.33 -1.67
N GLN A 305 34.54 22.80 -0.44
CA GLN A 305 34.69 24.21 -0.11
C GLN A 305 35.25 24.41 1.30
N THR A 306 35.85 25.57 1.53
CA THR A 306 36.11 26.09 2.87
C THR A 306 34.77 26.46 3.53
N THR A 307 34.47 25.87 4.68
CA THR A 307 33.30 26.21 5.49
C THR A 307 33.70 26.76 6.86
N SER A 308 32.96 27.77 7.34
CA SER A 308 33.06 28.30 8.70
C SER A 308 32.35 27.36 9.67
N VAL A 309 33.12 26.65 10.50
CA VAL A 309 32.62 25.90 11.65
C VAL A 309 32.39 26.89 12.78
N SER A 310 31.12 27.18 13.07
CA SER A 310 30.76 28.25 14.00
C SER A 310 29.49 27.99 14.78
N GLY A 311 29.38 28.68 15.93
CA GLY A 311 28.21 28.65 16.79
C GLY A 311 28.27 29.74 17.85
N ARG A 312 27.14 29.92 18.56
CA ARG A 312 26.97 30.96 19.59
C ARG A 312 26.55 30.35 20.91
N PHE A 313 26.96 31.00 21.99
CA PHE A 313 26.55 30.72 23.36
C PHE A 313 25.69 31.85 23.94
N ASP A 314 24.78 31.51 24.85
CA ASP A 314 23.93 32.45 25.59
C ASP A 314 24.70 33.37 26.57
N GLY A 315 26.00 33.12 26.77
CA GLY A 315 26.90 33.99 27.50
C GLY A 315 28.37 33.58 27.35
N ALA A 316 29.28 34.46 27.76
CA ALA A 316 30.71 34.19 27.65
C ALA A 316 31.11 32.96 28.47
N VAL A 317 31.90 32.06 27.87
CA VAL A 317 32.40 30.84 28.52
C VAL A 317 33.73 30.40 27.92
N ASP A 318 34.47 29.58 28.67
CA ASP A 318 35.64 28.86 28.18
C ASP A 318 35.15 27.57 27.54
N TRP A 319 35.29 27.49 26.22
CA TRP A 319 34.78 26.43 25.37
C TRP A 319 35.89 25.72 24.63
N ALA A 320 35.56 24.57 24.08
CA ALA A 320 36.38 23.82 23.13
C ALA A 320 35.48 23.26 22.03
N THR A 321 35.97 23.20 20.80
CA THR A 321 35.25 22.61 19.68
C THR A 321 36.16 21.75 18.82
N PHE A 322 35.58 20.73 18.21
CA PHE A 322 36.21 19.86 17.23
C PHE A 322 35.22 19.61 16.09
N ALA A 323 35.71 19.61 14.85
CA ALA A 323 34.91 19.26 13.70
C ALA A 323 35.69 18.40 12.70
N LEU A 324 34.95 17.60 11.94
CA LEU A 324 35.49 16.77 10.88
C LEU A 324 34.58 16.73 9.66
N GLU A 325 35.18 16.52 8.50
CA GLU A 325 34.52 16.15 7.27
C GLU A 325 34.22 14.65 7.29
N LEU A 326 32.99 14.30 6.97
CA LEU A 326 32.53 12.96 6.65
C LEU A 326 32.32 12.88 5.14
N ARG A 327 33.00 11.92 4.52
CA ARG A 327 32.92 11.67 3.08
C ARG A 327 31.70 10.83 2.77
N LEU A 328 30.96 11.27 1.76
CA LEU A 328 29.86 10.50 1.24
C LEU A 328 30.40 9.24 0.57
N SER A 329 29.74 8.11 0.76
CA SER A 329 30.09 6.87 0.09
C SER A 329 30.08 7.07 -1.42
N SER A 330 31.27 7.02 -2.05
CA SER A 330 31.36 6.93 -3.50
C SER A 330 31.02 5.49 -3.87
N ARG A 331 29.82 5.25 -4.41
CA ARG A 331 29.35 3.90 -4.73
C ARG A 331 30.15 3.13 -5.81
N ILE A 332 31.28 3.65 -6.28
CA ILE A 332 32.08 2.94 -7.27
C ILE A 332 33.06 2.02 -6.55
N SER A 333 32.59 0.82 -6.21
CA SER A 333 33.43 -0.30 -5.81
C SER A 333 34.51 -0.56 -6.88
N PRO A 334 35.78 -0.85 -6.56
CA PRO A 334 36.79 -1.19 -7.57
C PRO A 334 36.52 -2.54 -8.26
N THR A 335 35.61 -3.35 -7.71
CA THR A 335 35.08 -4.60 -8.28
C THR A 335 33.71 -4.37 -8.92
N PRO A 336 33.14 -5.34 -9.65
CA PRO A 336 31.76 -5.23 -10.14
C PRO A 336 30.79 -5.15 -8.95
N GLU A 337 29.72 -4.36 -9.10
CA GLU A 337 28.70 -4.15 -8.07
C GLU A 337 27.32 -4.19 -8.73
N ILE A 338 26.52 -5.22 -8.49
CA ILE A 338 25.18 -5.37 -9.03
C ILE A 338 24.16 -4.62 -8.17
N GLN A 339 23.36 -3.78 -8.82
CA GLN A 339 22.19 -3.18 -8.20
C GLN A 339 20.95 -3.50 -9.03
N VAL A 340 19.85 -3.86 -8.36
CA VAL A 340 18.56 -4.13 -9.00
C VAL A 340 17.49 -3.20 -8.45
N ASP A 341 16.79 -2.49 -9.34
CA ASP A 341 15.71 -1.56 -8.99
C ASP A 341 14.43 -1.86 -9.78
N PRO A 342 13.27 -2.00 -9.12
CA PRO A 342 13.10 -2.11 -7.67
C PRO A 342 13.60 -3.44 -7.11
N ALA A 343 13.91 -3.48 -5.80
CA ALA A 343 14.38 -4.70 -5.14
C ALA A 343 13.29 -5.79 -4.99
N THR A 344 12.01 -5.44 -5.22
CA THR A 344 10.86 -6.35 -5.25
C THR A 344 9.80 -5.84 -6.23
N HIS A 345 8.91 -6.72 -6.68
CA HIS A 345 7.72 -6.31 -7.43
C HIS A 345 6.46 -6.99 -6.90
N ASP A 346 5.42 -6.20 -6.67
CA ASP A 346 4.04 -6.68 -6.60
C ASP A 346 3.35 -6.42 -7.94
N PHE A 347 2.85 -7.50 -8.54
CA PHE A 347 2.05 -7.43 -9.77
C PHE A 347 0.63 -6.95 -9.48
N GLY A 348 0.19 -6.94 -8.23
CA GLY A 348 -1.16 -6.60 -7.81
C GLY A 348 -2.19 -7.63 -8.28
N PRO A 349 -3.48 -7.29 -8.29
CA PRO A 349 -4.52 -8.16 -8.83
C PRO A 349 -4.35 -8.31 -10.35
N VAL A 350 -4.27 -9.56 -10.82
CA VAL A 350 -4.23 -9.94 -12.23
C VAL A 350 -5.21 -11.09 -12.45
N LEU A 351 -5.95 -11.01 -13.55
CA LEU A 351 -7.00 -11.98 -13.82
C LEU A 351 -6.40 -13.29 -14.36
N ILE A 352 -6.95 -14.44 -13.98
CA ILE A 352 -6.54 -15.75 -14.53
C ILE A 352 -6.54 -15.69 -16.06
N ASN A 353 -5.53 -16.31 -16.70
CA ASN A 353 -5.28 -16.31 -18.15
C ASN A 353 -5.00 -14.94 -18.80
N THR A 354 -4.92 -13.87 -18.02
CA THR A 354 -4.36 -12.59 -18.48
C THR A 354 -2.88 -12.49 -18.11
N ARG A 355 -2.24 -11.39 -18.50
CA ARG A 355 -0.80 -11.20 -18.27
C ARG A 355 -0.48 -9.80 -17.79
N ARG A 356 0.50 -9.70 -16.89
CA ARG A 356 1.06 -8.42 -16.46
C ARG A 356 2.58 -8.50 -16.48
N LEU A 357 3.19 -7.51 -17.13
CA LEU A 357 4.63 -7.35 -17.23
C LEU A 357 5.10 -6.35 -16.17
N LYS A 358 6.16 -6.72 -15.44
CA LYS A 358 6.96 -5.81 -14.62
C LYS A 358 8.41 -5.92 -15.05
N SER A 359 9.15 -4.84 -14.86
CA SER A 359 10.55 -4.76 -15.26
C SER A 359 11.43 -4.33 -14.10
N PHE A 360 12.62 -4.92 -14.05
CA PHE A 360 13.71 -4.55 -13.18
C PHE A 360 14.81 -3.88 -14.01
N GLN A 361 15.38 -2.80 -13.51
CA GLN A 361 16.64 -2.28 -14.00
C GLN A 361 17.77 -2.95 -13.21
N VAL A 362 18.66 -3.65 -13.91
CA VAL A 362 19.88 -4.21 -13.35
C VAL A 362 21.03 -3.32 -13.81
N SER A 363 21.83 -2.80 -12.88
CA SER A 363 22.92 -1.88 -13.17
C SER A 363 24.22 -2.34 -12.53
N ASN A 364 25.34 -2.01 -13.17
CA ASN A 364 26.66 -2.14 -12.58
C ASN A 364 27.08 -0.80 -11.96
N GLN A 365 27.18 -0.73 -10.64
CA GLN A 365 27.65 0.45 -9.91
C GLN A 365 29.16 0.41 -9.63
N GLY A 366 29.82 -0.70 -9.94
CA GLY A 366 31.25 -0.90 -9.73
C GLY A 366 32.12 -0.36 -10.87
N ALA A 367 33.44 -0.43 -10.69
CA ALA A 367 34.47 0.04 -11.63
C ALA A 367 34.98 -1.06 -12.58
N ALA A 368 34.55 -2.31 -12.39
CA ALA A 368 34.90 -3.45 -13.24
C ALA A 368 33.65 -4.06 -13.90
N ASP A 369 33.82 -4.78 -15.01
CA ASP A 369 32.74 -5.39 -15.77
C ASP A 369 31.94 -6.41 -14.93
N LEU A 370 30.63 -6.22 -14.86
CA LEU A 370 29.69 -7.12 -14.18
C LEU A 370 29.19 -8.17 -15.15
N ASP A 371 29.61 -9.42 -14.96
CA ASP A 371 29.17 -10.58 -15.73
C ASP A 371 28.00 -11.26 -15.03
N ILE A 372 26.82 -11.22 -15.67
CA ILE A 372 25.62 -11.92 -15.21
C ILE A 372 25.54 -13.26 -15.94
N SER A 373 25.69 -14.34 -15.19
CA SER A 373 25.77 -15.71 -15.71
C SER A 373 24.42 -16.42 -15.75
N THR A 374 23.55 -16.16 -14.76
CA THR A 374 22.24 -16.81 -14.66
C THR A 374 21.16 -15.82 -14.27
N ILE A 375 19.99 -15.94 -14.93
CA ILE A 375 18.72 -15.36 -14.47
C ILE A 375 17.68 -16.49 -14.51
N ARG A 376 17.05 -16.80 -13.37
CA ARG A 376 16.03 -17.87 -13.27
C ARG A 376 14.93 -17.52 -12.27
N LEU A 377 13.76 -18.13 -12.46
CA LEU A 377 12.64 -18.05 -11.52
C LEU A 377 12.63 -19.30 -10.63
N VAL A 378 12.51 -19.10 -9.32
CA VAL A 378 12.46 -20.16 -8.30
C VAL A 378 11.28 -19.92 -7.36
N GLY A 379 10.88 -20.95 -6.59
CA GLY A 379 9.76 -20.89 -5.66
C GLY A 379 8.55 -21.73 -6.10
N ASN A 380 7.56 -21.83 -5.21
CA ASN A 380 6.43 -22.76 -5.38
C ASN A 380 5.50 -22.39 -6.54
N ASP A 381 5.30 -21.10 -6.80
CA ASP A 381 4.44 -20.61 -7.88
C ASP A 381 5.26 -20.07 -9.06
N ALA A 382 6.54 -20.46 -9.19
CA ALA A 382 7.42 -20.00 -10.27
C ALA A 382 6.87 -20.32 -11.67
N ASP A 383 6.05 -21.37 -11.81
CA ASP A 383 5.40 -21.76 -13.06
C ASP A 383 4.27 -20.80 -13.52
N GLN A 384 3.92 -19.82 -12.68
CA GLN A 384 3.00 -18.72 -12.97
C GLN A 384 3.73 -17.49 -13.56
N PHE A 385 5.07 -17.48 -13.53
CA PHE A 385 5.92 -16.39 -13.98
C PHE A 385 6.82 -16.85 -15.14
N SER A 386 7.25 -15.91 -15.98
CA SER A 386 8.22 -16.17 -17.05
C SER A 386 9.11 -14.96 -17.29
N ILE A 387 10.34 -15.19 -17.75
CA ILE A 387 11.26 -14.12 -18.14
C ILE A 387 10.88 -13.70 -19.57
N ALA A 388 10.38 -12.47 -19.72
CA ALA A 388 9.97 -11.91 -21.00
C ALA A 388 11.18 -11.40 -21.82
N PHE A 389 12.16 -10.79 -21.15
CA PHE A 389 13.42 -10.31 -21.71
C PHE A 389 14.47 -10.10 -20.60
N GLY A 390 15.75 -10.00 -20.97
CA GLY A 390 16.88 -10.05 -20.04
C GLY A 390 17.65 -11.37 -20.19
N THR A 391 18.17 -11.61 -21.39
CA THR A 391 18.87 -12.86 -21.74
C THR A 391 20.27 -12.91 -21.17
N VAL A 392 20.69 -14.07 -20.67
CA VAL A 392 22.04 -14.34 -20.18
C VAL A 392 22.80 -15.31 -21.12
N PRO A 393 24.15 -15.30 -21.12
CA PRO A 393 25.02 -14.40 -20.35
C PRO A 393 24.97 -12.95 -20.84
N MET A 394 25.15 -11.99 -19.94
CA MET A 394 25.31 -10.57 -20.30
C MET A 394 26.39 -9.91 -19.44
N THR A 395 27.08 -8.93 -20.02
CA THR A 395 28.10 -8.13 -19.33
C THR A 395 27.69 -6.67 -19.31
N LEU A 396 27.71 -6.06 -18.13
CA LEU A 396 27.46 -4.63 -17.93
C LEU A 396 28.77 -3.94 -17.58
N ALA A 397 29.23 -3.04 -18.46
CA ALA A 397 30.36 -2.15 -18.15
C ALA A 397 30.04 -1.24 -16.95
N PRO A 398 31.04 -0.65 -16.30
CA PRO A 398 30.83 0.34 -15.22
C PRO A 398 29.80 1.41 -15.59
N GLY A 399 28.79 1.58 -14.73
CA GLY A 399 27.67 2.53 -14.92
C GLY A 399 26.61 2.10 -15.95
N ALA A 400 26.79 0.96 -16.63
CA ALA A 400 25.80 0.45 -17.58
C ALA A 400 24.61 -0.20 -16.88
N SER A 401 23.49 -0.30 -17.60
CA SER A 401 22.27 -0.96 -17.12
C SER A 401 21.63 -1.83 -18.20
N ALA A 402 20.94 -2.88 -17.77
CA ALA A 402 20.03 -3.69 -18.57
C ALA A 402 18.64 -3.74 -17.93
N ILE A 403 17.62 -4.06 -18.72
CA ILE A 403 16.26 -4.27 -18.23
C ILE A 403 15.94 -5.76 -18.28
N VAL A 404 15.47 -6.31 -17.17
CA VAL A 404 14.94 -7.67 -17.06
C VAL A 404 13.43 -7.59 -16.87
N GLY A 405 12.67 -8.19 -17.78
CA GLY A 405 11.21 -8.18 -17.78
C GLY A 405 10.67 -9.51 -17.26
N ILE A 406 9.81 -9.48 -16.25
CA ILE A 406 9.10 -10.65 -15.73
C ILE A 406 7.61 -10.54 -16.06
N LEU A 407 7.08 -11.56 -16.72
CA LEU A 407 5.69 -11.68 -17.09
C LEU A 407 4.97 -12.64 -16.14
N PHE A 408 3.98 -12.15 -15.43
CA PHE A 408 3.08 -12.95 -14.61
C PHE A 408 1.85 -13.36 -15.43
N THR A 409 1.54 -14.65 -15.49
CA THR A 409 0.40 -15.24 -16.20
C THR A 409 -0.29 -16.28 -15.28
N PRO A 410 -1.20 -15.84 -14.39
CA PRO A 410 -1.82 -16.73 -13.41
C PRO A 410 -2.72 -17.78 -14.06
N LYS A 411 -2.57 -19.03 -13.62
CA LYS A 411 -3.35 -20.22 -14.02
C LYS A 411 -4.31 -20.68 -12.92
N ARG A 412 -4.16 -20.16 -11.70
CA ARG A 412 -5.01 -20.46 -10.54
C ARG A 412 -5.26 -19.20 -9.71
N GLU A 413 -6.31 -19.23 -8.90
CA GLU A 413 -6.67 -18.15 -7.99
C GLU A 413 -5.76 -18.11 -6.75
N GLY A 414 -5.65 -16.94 -6.12
CA GLY A 414 -5.06 -16.77 -4.79
C GLY A 414 -3.83 -15.86 -4.77
N ASN A 415 -3.21 -15.77 -3.60
CA ASN A 415 -1.93 -15.10 -3.45
C ASN A 415 -0.83 -16.04 -3.97
N LEU A 416 -0.01 -15.52 -4.89
CA LEU A 416 1.02 -16.28 -5.59
C LEU A 416 2.37 -15.59 -5.42
N SER A 417 3.42 -16.38 -5.22
CA SER A 417 4.76 -15.84 -4.98
C SER A 417 5.86 -16.66 -5.66
N ALA A 418 6.89 -15.96 -6.11
CA ALA A 418 8.10 -16.54 -6.68
C ALA A 418 9.31 -15.65 -6.34
N SER A 419 10.51 -16.10 -6.69
CA SER A 419 11.71 -15.29 -6.61
C SER A 419 12.46 -15.29 -7.94
N LEU A 420 12.86 -14.10 -8.38
CA LEU A 420 13.80 -13.91 -9.47
C LEU A 420 15.21 -13.99 -8.90
N GLN A 421 15.98 -14.99 -9.33
CA GLN A 421 17.35 -15.22 -8.89
C GLN A 421 18.33 -14.84 -9.99
N ILE A 422 19.29 -13.98 -9.65
CA ILE A 422 20.35 -13.48 -10.55
C ILE A 422 21.70 -13.90 -9.98
N GLU A 423 22.56 -14.52 -10.79
CA GLU A 423 23.93 -14.90 -10.42
C GLU A 423 24.95 -14.10 -11.24
N SER A 424 25.92 -13.48 -10.57
CA SER A 424 26.92 -12.60 -11.19
C SER A 424 28.33 -12.80 -10.61
N ASN A 425 29.31 -12.10 -11.19
CA ASN A 425 30.69 -12.02 -10.69
C ASN A 425 30.91 -10.92 -9.64
N ASP A 426 29.84 -10.29 -9.15
CA ASP A 426 29.89 -9.44 -7.96
C ASP A 426 30.41 -10.26 -6.77
N VAL A 427 31.37 -9.69 -6.03
CA VAL A 427 32.07 -10.37 -4.93
C VAL A 427 31.21 -10.44 -3.67
N SER A 428 30.44 -9.40 -3.37
CA SER A 428 29.53 -9.34 -2.23
C SER A 428 28.18 -9.96 -2.55
N ASP A 429 27.64 -9.67 -3.73
CA ASP A 429 26.28 -10.03 -4.16
C ASP A 429 26.26 -10.94 -5.38
N GLY A 430 27.18 -11.92 -5.42
CA GLY A 430 27.28 -12.90 -6.50
C GLY A 430 26.01 -13.72 -6.75
N ARG A 431 25.04 -13.69 -5.82
CA ARG A 431 23.67 -14.16 -6.02
C ARG A 431 22.66 -13.24 -5.33
N ILE A 432 21.78 -12.62 -6.11
CA ILE A 432 20.64 -11.83 -5.62
C ILE A 432 19.34 -12.62 -5.80
N ASN A 433 18.46 -12.55 -4.78
CA ASN A 433 17.09 -13.04 -4.84
C ASN A 433 16.12 -11.87 -4.70
N ILE A 434 15.27 -11.68 -5.69
CA ILE A 434 14.25 -10.63 -5.73
C ILE A 434 12.89 -11.26 -5.53
N GLU A 435 12.11 -10.76 -4.58
CA GLU A 435 10.78 -11.29 -4.29
C GLU A 435 9.76 -10.80 -5.32
N LEU A 436 8.93 -11.73 -5.80
CA LEU A 436 7.79 -11.48 -6.68
C LEU A 436 6.50 -11.86 -5.96
N ALA A 437 5.62 -10.89 -5.77
CA ALA A 437 4.30 -11.10 -5.20
C ALA A 437 3.21 -10.81 -6.24
N ALA A 438 2.10 -11.53 -6.16
CA ALA A 438 0.92 -11.25 -6.96
C ALA A 438 -0.36 -11.77 -6.29
N ARG A 439 -1.50 -11.20 -6.70
CA ARG A 439 -2.82 -11.75 -6.41
C ARG A 439 -3.51 -12.11 -7.72
N SER A 440 -3.98 -13.33 -7.81
CA SER A 440 -4.79 -13.79 -8.93
C SER A 440 -6.27 -13.81 -8.54
N THR A 441 -7.11 -13.20 -9.37
CA THR A 441 -8.58 -13.22 -9.22
C THR A 441 -9.23 -13.70 -10.52
N LEU A 442 -10.47 -14.19 -10.43
CA LEU A 442 -11.25 -14.51 -11.63
C LEU A 442 -11.71 -13.23 -12.34
N VAL A 443 -11.82 -13.28 -13.67
CA VAL A 443 -12.58 -12.28 -14.44
C VAL A 443 -14.05 -12.54 -14.14
N VAL A 444 -14.72 -11.63 -13.42
CA VAL A 444 -16.19 -11.60 -13.42
C VAL A 444 -16.60 -10.45 -14.34
N ASP A 445 -16.64 -10.73 -15.64
CA ASP A 445 -17.39 -9.92 -16.60
C ASP A 445 -18.77 -10.57 -16.71
N GLY A 446 -19.74 -9.99 -16.02
CA GLY A 446 -21.08 -10.55 -15.83
C GLY A 446 -21.62 -10.33 -14.42
N ILE A 447 -22.93 -10.37 -14.25
CA ILE A 447 -23.56 -10.08 -12.96
C ILE A 447 -23.27 -11.20 -11.98
N TRP A 448 -23.50 -12.46 -12.35
CA TRP A 448 -23.31 -13.62 -11.46
C TRP A 448 -22.05 -14.44 -11.77
N THR A 449 -21.79 -14.67 -13.04
CA THR A 449 -20.66 -15.45 -13.57
C THR A 449 -20.33 -14.95 -14.96
N SER A 450 -19.17 -15.31 -15.51
CA SER A 450 -18.73 -14.92 -16.84
C SER A 450 -18.70 -16.10 -17.81
N ALA A 451 -18.75 -15.82 -19.11
CA ALA A 451 -18.54 -16.85 -20.14
C ALA A 451 -17.16 -17.51 -19.98
N GLU A 452 -16.14 -16.75 -19.56
CA GLU A 452 -14.80 -17.23 -19.27
C GLU A 452 -14.76 -18.17 -18.06
N GLU A 453 -15.48 -17.83 -16.99
CA GLU A 453 -15.58 -18.71 -15.82
C GLU A 453 -16.27 -20.03 -16.19
N LEU A 454 -17.37 -19.94 -16.93
CA LEU A 454 -18.11 -21.11 -17.43
C LEU A 454 -17.24 -21.93 -18.39
N ALA A 455 -16.41 -21.29 -19.23
CA ALA A 455 -15.54 -21.98 -20.18
C ALA A 455 -14.54 -22.95 -19.50
N MET A 456 -14.21 -22.72 -18.23
CA MET A 456 -13.35 -23.60 -17.43
C MET A 456 -14.10 -24.79 -16.80
N ARG A 457 -15.44 -24.82 -16.86
CA ARG A 457 -16.25 -25.90 -16.26
C ARG A 457 -16.41 -27.08 -17.22
N PRO A 458 -16.43 -28.33 -16.74
CA PRO A 458 -16.68 -29.51 -17.57
C PRO A 458 -18.03 -29.43 -18.30
N MET A 459 -18.07 -29.92 -19.54
CA MET A 459 -19.29 -30.11 -20.33
C MET A 459 -19.72 -31.58 -20.32
N GLU A 460 -19.54 -32.25 -19.18
CA GLU A 460 -19.84 -33.66 -18.99
C GLU A 460 -20.29 -33.94 -17.56
N GLY A 461 -20.94 -35.09 -17.38
CA GLY A 461 -21.47 -35.53 -16.11
C GLY A 461 -22.85 -34.96 -15.76
N PRO A 462 -23.44 -35.42 -14.64
CA PRO A 462 -24.86 -35.21 -14.35
C PRO A 462 -25.29 -33.75 -14.26
N ALA A 463 -24.41 -32.86 -13.77
CA ALA A 463 -24.72 -31.44 -13.64
C ALA A 463 -24.88 -30.77 -15.01
N TRP A 464 -23.93 -31.01 -15.92
CA TRP A 464 -24.00 -30.49 -17.28
C TRP A 464 -25.18 -31.08 -18.05
N GLU A 465 -25.38 -32.39 -17.94
CA GLU A 465 -26.49 -33.08 -18.61
C GLU A 465 -27.85 -32.52 -18.20
N ASN A 466 -28.06 -32.23 -16.91
CA ASN A 466 -29.30 -31.63 -16.41
C ASN A 466 -29.53 -30.20 -16.93
N VAL A 467 -28.49 -29.35 -16.89
CA VAL A 467 -28.58 -27.96 -17.40
C VAL A 467 -28.83 -27.97 -18.90
N LYS A 468 -28.12 -28.83 -19.64
CA LYS A 468 -28.28 -28.96 -21.09
C LYS A 468 -29.67 -29.49 -21.47
N ALA A 469 -30.19 -30.49 -20.74
CA ALA A 469 -31.54 -31.01 -20.96
C ALA A 469 -32.62 -29.94 -20.71
N ALA A 470 -32.46 -29.12 -19.66
CA ALA A 470 -33.37 -28.00 -19.39
C ALA A 470 -33.32 -26.93 -20.49
N ALA A 471 -32.11 -26.62 -20.99
CA ALA A 471 -31.92 -25.67 -22.08
C ALA A 471 -32.47 -26.18 -23.43
N ASP A 472 -32.38 -27.48 -23.69
CA ASP A 472 -32.87 -28.12 -24.92
C ASP A 472 -34.39 -28.27 -24.93
N GLY A 473 -34.97 -28.59 -23.76
CA GLY A 473 -36.38 -28.86 -23.59
C GLY A 473 -37.32 -27.65 -23.80
N ASP A 474 -38.61 -27.91 -23.64
CA ASP A 474 -39.65 -26.89 -23.64
C ASP A 474 -39.52 -25.99 -22.40
N LEU A 475 -39.58 -24.68 -22.59
CA LEU A 475 -39.51 -23.71 -21.48
C LEU A 475 -40.86 -23.58 -20.76
N GLY A 476 -41.97 -24.01 -21.38
CA GLY A 476 -43.32 -23.77 -20.88
C GLY A 476 -43.80 -22.34 -21.15
N SER A 477 -44.88 -21.93 -20.47
CA SER A 477 -45.39 -20.56 -20.57
C SER A 477 -44.71 -19.65 -19.53
N PRO A 478 -44.33 -18.43 -19.91
CA PRO A 478 -43.84 -17.45 -18.95
C PRO A 478 -44.97 -17.01 -18.01
N ASP A 479 -44.68 -16.99 -16.71
CA ASP A 479 -45.57 -16.44 -15.68
C ASP A 479 -44.73 -16.04 -14.47
N LEU A 480 -44.51 -14.74 -14.28
CA LEU A 480 -43.80 -14.23 -13.10
C LEU A 480 -44.60 -14.39 -11.81
N GLY A 481 -45.94 -14.44 -11.89
CA GLY A 481 -46.84 -14.55 -10.76
C GLY A 481 -47.06 -15.98 -10.28
N ASP A 482 -46.56 -16.99 -11.00
CA ASP A 482 -46.75 -18.40 -10.62
C ASP A 482 -45.50 -19.02 -9.96
N PHE A 483 -45.66 -19.50 -8.72
CA PHE A 483 -44.63 -20.24 -8.00
C PHE A 483 -44.27 -21.60 -8.62
N THR A 484 -45.15 -22.15 -9.46
CA THR A 484 -44.96 -23.45 -10.10
C THR A 484 -44.35 -23.33 -11.49
N SER A 485 -44.28 -22.12 -12.03
CA SER A 485 -43.56 -21.86 -13.27
C SER A 485 -42.08 -22.17 -13.10
N ASN A 486 -41.54 -22.84 -14.11
CA ASN A 486 -40.09 -23.08 -14.25
C ASN A 486 -39.54 -22.38 -15.49
N HIS A 487 -40.32 -21.49 -16.12
CA HIS A 487 -39.90 -20.82 -17.34
C HIS A 487 -38.65 -19.96 -17.09
N ASP A 488 -38.57 -19.30 -15.93
CA ASP A 488 -37.44 -18.48 -15.51
C ASP A 488 -36.15 -19.31 -15.34
N THR A 489 -36.21 -20.41 -14.58
CA THR A 489 -35.06 -21.28 -14.30
C THR A 489 -34.59 -22.03 -15.55
N ARG A 490 -35.52 -22.43 -16.42
CA ARG A 490 -35.17 -22.99 -17.74
C ARG A 490 -34.56 -21.93 -18.66
N THR A 491 -35.03 -20.68 -18.60
CA THR A 491 -34.42 -19.55 -19.32
C THR A 491 -32.99 -19.28 -18.84
N LEU A 492 -32.73 -19.40 -17.54
CA LEU A 492 -31.37 -19.36 -17.00
C LEU A 492 -30.50 -20.51 -17.52
N ALA A 493 -31.04 -21.73 -17.59
CA ALA A 493 -30.32 -22.86 -18.18
C ALA A 493 -29.94 -22.60 -19.65
N VAL A 494 -30.83 -22.01 -20.45
CA VAL A 494 -30.53 -21.59 -21.84
C VAL A 494 -29.39 -20.56 -21.86
N GLY A 495 -29.42 -19.54 -21.00
CA GLY A 495 -28.36 -18.53 -20.88
C GLY A 495 -27.01 -19.13 -20.51
N LEU A 496 -26.97 -20.03 -19.53
CA LEU A 496 -25.75 -20.74 -19.11
C LEU A 496 -25.18 -21.63 -20.21
N VAL A 497 -26.03 -22.34 -20.96
CA VAL A 497 -25.58 -23.14 -22.11
C VAL A 497 -25.04 -22.24 -23.21
N TYR A 498 -25.70 -21.13 -23.54
CA TYR A 498 -25.16 -20.15 -24.49
C TYR A 498 -23.78 -19.64 -24.06
N ALA A 499 -23.66 -19.14 -22.83
CA ALA A 499 -22.41 -18.59 -22.34
C ALA A 499 -21.28 -19.65 -22.32
N ARG A 500 -21.63 -20.92 -22.14
CA ARG A 500 -20.68 -22.04 -22.18
C ARG A 500 -20.25 -22.44 -23.59
N THR A 501 -21.16 -22.41 -24.57
CA THR A 501 -20.95 -23.00 -25.91
C THR A 501 -20.75 -21.97 -27.02
N GLY A 502 -21.24 -20.75 -26.85
CA GLY A 502 -21.31 -19.72 -27.89
C GLY A 502 -22.31 -20.02 -29.01
N GLU A 503 -23.15 -21.06 -28.87
CA GLU A 503 -24.07 -21.47 -29.92
C GLU A 503 -25.24 -20.48 -30.08
N SER A 504 -25.37 -19.89 -31.27
CA SER A 504 -26.35 -18.82 -31.56
C SER A 504 -27.80 -19.23 -31.35
N TYR A 505 -28.12 -20.52 -31.46
CA TYR A 505 -29.46 -21.05 -31.17
C TYR A 505 -29.90 -20.74 -29.74
N TYR A 506 -29.04 -20.99 -28.74
CA TYR A 506 -29.37 -20.70 -27.35
C TYR A 506 -29.44 -19.20 -27.09
N ARG A 507 -28.60 -18.39 -27.75
CA ARG A 507 -28.68 -16.92 -27.65
C ARG A 507 -30.05 -16.40 -28.08
N GLN A 508 -30.53 -16.87 -29.23
CA GLN A 508 -31.85 -16.52 -29.76
C GLN A 508 -32.97 -17.03 -28.85
N LYS A 509 -32.90 -18.29 -28.42
CA LYS A 509 -33.90 -18.91 -27.54
C LYS A 509 -34.02 -18.16 -26.20
N ALA A 510 -32.90 -17.76 -25.61
CA ALA A 510 -32.88 -16.96 -24.39
C ALA A 510 -33.48 -15.57 -24.60
N ARG A 511 -33.12 -14.89 -25.69
CA ARG A 511 -33.70 -13.60 -26.09
C ARG A 511 -35.22 -13.66 -26.21
N ASP A 512 -35.75 -14.70 -26.86
CA ASP A 512 -37.19 -14.86 -27.07
C ASP A 512 -37.93 -15.21 -25.77
N ALA A 513 -37.29 -15.97 -24.87
CA ALA A 513 -37.81 -16.26 -23.54
C ALA A 513 -37.84 -15.02 -22.63
N ILE A 514 -36.84 -14.13 -22.73
CA ILE A 514 -36.87 -12.84 -22.02
C ILE A 514 -38.02 -11.98 -22.56
N ALA A 515 -38.17 -11.89 -23.88
CA ALA A 515 -39.24 -11.12 -24.49
C ALA A 515 -40.64 -11.60 -24.09
N SER A 516 -40.84 -12.92 -23.96
CA SER A 516 -42.13 -13.50 -23.61
C SER A 516 -42.51 -13.29 -22.14
N ALA A 517 -41.54 -13.05 -21.25
CA ALA A 517 -41.78 -12.83 -19.82
C ALA A 517 -42.26 -11.42 -19.47
N ILE A 518 -41.97 -10.42 -20.31
CA ILE A 518 -42.29 -9.01 -20.08
C ILE A 518 -43.82 -8.84 -19.93
N GLY A 519 -44.27 -8.28 -18.80
CA GLY A 519 -45.68 -8.00 -18.52
C GLY A 519 -46.47 -9.17 -17.92
N THR A 520 -45.85 -10.33 -17.71
CA THR A 520 -46.53 -11.50 -17.12
C THR A 520 -46.76 -11.38 -15.62
N GLU A 521 -46.26 -10.34 -14.97
CA GLU A 521 -46.57 -10.01 -13.58
C GLU A 521 -48.02 -9.56 -13.38
N SER A 522 -48.77 -9.29 -14.45
CA SER A 522 -50.15 -8.78 -14.38
C SER A 522 -51.17 -9.71 -13.70
N SER A 523 -50.87 -11.01 -13.61
CA SER A 523 -51.68 -12.02 -12.88
C SER A 523 -51.21 -12.24 -11.43
N THR A 524 -50.17 -11.55 -10.99
CA THR A 524 -49.52 -11.71 -9.67
C THR A 524 -50.40 -11.18 -8.55
N THR A 525 -50.46 -11.92 -7.45
CA THR A 525 -51.22 -11.52 -6.24
C THR A 525 -50.34 -11.20 -5.05
N GLU A 526 -49.06 -11.56 -5.09
CA GLU A 526 -48.10 -11.34 -4.01
C GLU A 526 -46.69 -11.03 -4.58
N ALA A 527 -45.99 -10.06 -4.00
CA ALA A 527 -44.66 -9.62 -4.45
C ALA A 527 -43.60 -10.74 -4.43
N VAL A 528 -43.76 -11.73 -3.56
CA VAL A 528 -42.82 -12.86 -3.41
C VAL A 528 -42.63 -13.64 -4.72
N GLN A 529 -43.66 -13.68 -5.57
CA GLN A 529 -43.65 -14.42 -6.84
C GLN A 529 -42.63 -13.78 -7.83
N PRO A 530 -42.77 -12.50 -8.21
CA PRO A 530 -41.79 -11.83 -9.04
C PRO A 530 -40.44 -11.67 -8.34
N CYS A 531 -40.40 -11.45 -7.01
CA CYS A 531 -39.15 -11.41 -6.24
C CYS A 531 -38.32 -12.69 -6.37
N ARG A 532 -38.96 -13.85 -6.51
CA ARG A 532 -38.27 -15.13 -6.71
C ARG A 532 -37.81 -15.33 -8.15
N ASN A 533 -38.63 -14.94 -9.12
CA ASN A 533 -38.49 -15.40 -10.50
C ASN A 533 -37.67 -14.44 -11.38
N ILE A 534 -37.65 -13.12 -11.10
CA ILE A 534 -37.09 -12.14 -12.05
C ILE A 534 -35.57 -12.23 -12.22
N ALA A 535 -34.83 -12.58 -11.17
CA ALA A 535 -33.36 -12.63 -11.21
C ALA A 535 -32.83 -13.55 -12.32
N SER A 536 -33.49 -14.69 -12.55
CA SER A 536 -33.15 -15.64 -13.62
C SER A 536 -33.13 -14.98 -15.00
N TYR A 537 -34.11 -14.13 -15.33
CA TYR A 537 -34.16 -13.43 -16.61
C TYR A 537 -33.07 -12.36 -16.73
N VAL A 538 -32.79 -11.63 -15.65
CA VAL A 538 -31.76 -10.59 -15.64
C VAL A 538 -30.37 -11.20 -15.82
N PHE A 539 -30.08 -12.31 -15.14
CA PHE A 539 -28.86 -13.08 -15.36
C PHE A 539 -28.76 -13.59 -16.80
N THR A 540 -29.84 -14.13 -17.37
CA THR A 540 -29.82 -14.54 -18.76
C THR A 540 -29.56 -13.37 -19.70
N ALA A 541 -30.17 -12.22 -19.47
CA ALA A 541 -30.01 -11.02 -20.30
C ALA A 541 -28.55 -10.52 -20.30
N ASP A 542 -27.87 -10.63 -19.17
CA ASP A 542 -26.44 -10.36 -19.03
C ASP A 542 -25.59 -11.42 -19.74
N LEU A 543 -25.82 -12.71 -19.48
CA LEU A 543 -25.07 -13.82 -20.09
C LEU A 543 -25.13 -13.85 -21.62
N ILE A 544 -26.25 -13.39 -22.20
CA ILE A 544 -26.40 -13.30 -23.66
C ILE A 544 -25.91 -11.98 -24.26
N ASP A 545 -25.43 -11.05 -23.43
CA ASP A 545 -25.13 -9.66 -23.80
C ASP A 545 -26.30 -9.07 -24.61
N LEU A 546 -27.48 -9.05 -23.99
CA LEU A 546 -28.72 -8.63 -24.64
C LEU A 546 -28.61 -7.21 -25.19
N LYS A 547 -27.91 -6.33 -24.47
CA LYS A 547 -27.64 -4.94 -24.87
C LYS A 547 -27.00 -4.83 -26.25
N THR A 548 -26.02 -5.67 -26.56
CA THR A 548 -25.38 -5.66 -27.88
C THR A 548 -26.14 -6.53 -28.87
N PHE A 549 -26.78 -7.60 -28.42
CA PHE A 549 -27.48 -8.57 -29.28
C PHE A 549 -28.79 -8.02 -29.86
N ASP A 550 -29.65 -7.47 -29.00
CA ASP A 550 -30.94 -6.86 -29.35
C ASP A 550 -31.15 -5.59 -28.49
N PRO A 551 -30.57 -4.45 -28.91
CA PRO A 551 -30.65 -3.20 -28.15
C PRO A 551 -32.08 -2.69 -27.95
N THR A 552 -33.02 -3.07 -28.83
CA THR A 552 -34.42 -2.63 -28.74
C THR A 552 -35.14 -3.40 -27.63
N LEU A 553 -34.94 -4.72 -27.59
CA LEU A 553 -35.46 -5.53 -26.49
C LEU A 553 -34.76 -5.19 -25.17
N ASP A 554 -33.45 -4.96 -25.16
CA ASP A 554 -32.70 -4.53 -23.97
C ASP A 554 -33.32 -3.27 -23.35
N MET A 555 -33.59 -2.24 -24.16
CA MET A 555 -34.23 -1.01 -23.69
C MET A 555 -35.62 -1.29 -23.09
N THR A 556 -36.43 -2.10 -23.76
CA THR A 556 -37.76 -2.50 -23.27
C THR A 556 -37.68 -3.28 -21.96
N PHE A 557 -36.72 -4.20 -21.87
CA PHE A 557 -36.49 -5.04 -20.69
C PHE A 557 -36.00 -4.20 -19.50
N ARG A 558 -35.08 -3.27 -19.73
CA ARG A 558 -34.58 -2.31 -18.73
C ARG A 558 -35.71 -1.45 -18.17
N ASP A 559 -36.54 -0.88 -19.03
CA ASP A 559 -37.69 -0.06 -18.60
C ASP A 559 -38.68 -0.87 -17.77
N TRP A 560 -38.95 -2.12 -18.18
CA TRP A 560 -39.84 -3.02 -17.46
C TRP A 560 -39.31 -3.37 -16.07
N ILE A 561 -38.07 -3.87 -15.95
CA ILE A 561 -37.51 -4.26 -14.65
C ILE A 561 -37.26 -3.07 -13.73
N ALA A 562 -37.00 -1.87 -14.28
CA ALA A 562 -36.89 -0.65 -13.49
C ALA A 562 -38.21 -0.31 -12.80
N GLY A 563 -39.35 -0.46 -13.50
CA GLY A 563 -40.69 -0.25 -12.95
C GLY A 563 -41.19 -1.40 -12.07
N LEU A 564 -40.85 -2.65 -12.42
CA LEU A 564 -41.31 -3.86 -11.71
C LEU A 564 -40.99 -3.82 -10.20
N ARG A 565 -39.85 -3.23 -9.82
CA ARG A 565 -39.43 -3.05 -8.42
C ARG A 565 -40.47 -2.31 -7.55
N TYR A 566 -41.29 -1.47 -8.17
CA TYR A 566 -42.23 -0.57 -7.51
C TYR A 566 -43.71 -0.93 -7.75
N VAL A 567 -44.00 -2.03 -8.45
CA VAL A 567 -45.38 -2.51 -8.57
C VAL A 567 -45.87 -2.92 -7.19
N VAL A 568 -47.04 -2.42 -6.79
CA VAL A 568 -47.63 -2.69 -5.48
C VAL A 568 -48.67 -3.81 -5.61
N TRP A 569 -48.40 -4.94 -4.97
CA TRP A 569 -49.33 -6.04 -4.78
C TRP A 569 -50.01 -5.96 -3.41
N PRO A 570 -51.05 -6.77 -3.14
CA PRO A 570 -51.71 -6.81 -1.84
C PRO A 570 -50.80 -6.92 -0.61
N ASP A 571 -49.64 -7.56 -0.75
CA ASP A 571 -48.66 -7.72 0.33
C ASP A 571 -47.54 -6.66 0.32
N GLY A 572 -47.43 -5.83 -0.71
CA GLY A 572 -46.42 -4.77 -0.85
C GLY A 572 -45.78 -4.75 -2.24
N SER A 573 -44.79 -3.87 -2.42
CA SER A 573 -43.86 -3.89 -3.56
C SER A 573 -42.58 -4.67 -3.24
N MET A 574 -41.79 -5.00 -4.27
CA MET A 574 -40.48 -5.64 -4.07
C MET A 574 -39.54 -4.82 -3.17
N VAL A 575 -39.58 -3.48 -3.29
CA VAL A 575 -38.80 -2.59 -2.43
C VAL A 575 -39.30 -2.62 -0.99
N GLU A 576 -40.62 -2.47 -0.78
CA GLU A 576 -41.21 -2.49 0.57
C GLU A 576 -40.96 -3.83 1.26
N GLU A 577 -41.13 -4.95 0.55
CA GLU A 577 -40.98 -6.28 1.13
C GLU A 577 -39.52 -6.60 1.50
N ASP A 578 -38.53 -6.11 0.75
CA ASP A 578 -37.11 -6.22 1.15
C ASP A 578 -36.79 -5.35 2.37
N GLU A 579 -37.33 -4.14 2.43
CA GLU A 579 -37.06 -3.19 3.52
C GLU A 579 -37.79 -3.58 4.82
N GLU A 580 -39.02 -4.03 4.75
CA GLU A 580 -39.84 -4.29 5.94
C GLU A 580 -39.67 -5.71 6.49
N ARG A 581 -39.20 -6.67 5.67
CA ARG A 581 -39.17 -8.09 6.08
C ARG A 581 -37.77 -8.67 6.23
N ALA A 582 -37.46 -9.03 7.47
CA ALA A 582 -36.25 -9.76 7.82
C ALA A 582 -36.44 -11.29 7.69
N ASN A 583 -36.97 -11.77 6.56
CA ASN A 583 -37.26 -13.18 6.31
C ASN A 583 -36.95 -13.60 4.87
N ASN A 584 -37.24 -14.85 4.50
CA ASN A 584 -36.95 -15.37 3.17
C ASN A 584 -37.58 -14.57 2.03
N HIS A 585 -38.80 -14.05 2.22
CA HIS A 585 -39.49 -13.22 1.23
C HIS A 585 -38.70 -11.93 1.00
N GLY A 586 -38.43 -11.16 2.07
CA GLY A 586 -37.66 -9.93 1.94
C GLY A 586 -36.28 -10.16 1.33
N ARG A 587 -35.60 -11.27 1.68
CA ARG A 587 -34.29 -11.62 1.08
C ARG A 587 -34.37 -12.01 -0.40
N MET A 588 -35.44 -12.67 -0.85
CA MET A 588 -35.67 -12.91 -2.28
C MET A 588 -35.85 -11.59 -3.02
N CYS A 589 -36.63 -10.68 -2.46
CA CYS A 589 -36.81 -9.34 -3.03
C CYS A 589 -35.49 -8.56 -3.08
N GLY A 590 -34.70 -8.56 -2.00
CA GLY A 590 -33.40 -7.91 -1.94
C GLY A 590 -32.41 -8.44 -2.99
N MET A 591 -32.39 -9.75 -3.25
CA MET A 591 -31.59 -10.33 -4.33
C MET A 591 -32.02 -9.80 -5.71
N SER A 592 -33.32 -9.85 -5.99
CA SER A 592 -33.86 -9.36 -7.27
C SER A 592 -33.61 -7.87 -7.45
N ARG A 593 -33.76 -7.05 -6.40
CA ARG A 593 -33.39 -5.63 -6.41
C ARG A 593 -31.92 -5.42 -6.76
N ALA A 594 -31.01 -6.13 -6.08
CA ALA A 594 -29.57 -5.97 -6.30
C ALA A 594 -29.16 -6.36 -7.73
N VAL A 595 -29.69 -7.47 -8.24
CA VAL A 595 -29.41 -7.95 -9.61
C VAL A 595 -29.94 -6.97 -10.66
N ILE A 596 -31.17 -6.46 -10.47
CA ILE A 596 -31.73 -5.40 -11.34
C ILE A 596 -30.86 -4.15 -11.26
N ALA A 597 -30.45 -3.72 -10.07
CA ALA A 597 -29.63 -2.53 -9.88
C ALA A 597 -28.29 -2.62 -10.63
N VAL A 598 -27.59 -3.76 -10.55
CA VAL A 598 -26.36 -3.99 -11.32
C VAL A 598 -26.63 -3.94 -12.82
N TYR A 599 -27.67 -4.61 -13.32
CA TYR A 599 -27.99 -4.63 -14.74
C TYR A 599 -28.32 -3.23 -15.29
N LEU A 600 -28.99 -2.41 -14.48
CA LEU A 600 -29.36 -1.03 -14.80
C LEU A 600 -28.24 0.00 -14.58
N ASP A 601 -27.08 -0.40 -14.04
CA ASP A 601 -26.01 0.51 -13.55
C ASP A 601 -26.53 1.52 -12.50
N ASP A 602 -27.51 1.10 -11.69
CA ASP A 602 -28.15 1.88 -10.62
C ASP A 602 -27.41 1.66 -9.29
N ARG A 603 -26.31 2.40 -9.12
CA ARG A 603 -25.44 2.26 -7.94
C ARG A 603 -26.12 2.65 -6.64
N THR A 604 -27.02 3.62 -6.68
CA THR A 604 -27.73 4.07 -5.49
C THR A 604 -28.66 2.98 -4.95
N GLU A 605 -29.39 2.29 -5.83
CA GLU A 605 -30.19 1.14 -5.41
C GLU A 605 -29.30 -0.01 -4.91
N LEU A 606 -28.17 -0.27 -5.59
CA LEU A 606 -27.26 -1.34 -5.15
C LEU A 606 -26.72 -1.07 -3.74
N GLU A 607 -26.27 0.16 -3.46
CA GLU A 607 -25.84 0.58 -2.13
C GLU A 607 -26.96 0.41 -1.10
N ARG A 608 -28.20 0.81 -1.44
CA ARG A 608 -29.37 0.65 -0.57
C ARG A 608 -29.65 -0.81 -0.22
N THR A 609 -29.64 -1.72 -1.21
CA THR A 609 -29.85 -3.16 -0.95
C THR A 609 -28.76 -3.75 -0.05
N ALA A 610 -27.52 -3.25 -0.15
CA ALA A 610 -26.43 -3.67 0.72
C ALA A 610 -26.61 -3.18 2.17
N GLU A 611 -27.13 -1.96 2.38
CA GLU A 611 -27.49 -1.46 3.73
C GLU A 611 -28.58 -2.34 4.37
N VAL A 612 -29.67 -2.61 3.64
CA VAL A 612 -30.76 -3.48 4.10
C VAL A 612 -30.23 -4.87 4.48
N PHE A 613 -29.33 -5.44 3.67
CA PHE A 613 -28.71 -6.71 4.00
C PHE A 613 -27.83 -6.66 5.25
N ALA A 614 -27.06 -5.59 5.42
CA ALA A 614 -26.25 -5.42 6.62
C ALA A 614 -27.13 -5.41 7.89
N GLY A 615 -28.28 -4.71 7.85
CA GLY A 615 -29.28 -4.77 8.92
C GLY A 615 -29.81 -6.18 9.15
N PHE A 616 -30.08 -6.94 8.07
CA PHE A 616 -30.55 -8.33 8.18
C PHE A 616 -29.53 -9.23 8.90
N LEU A 617 -28.23 -8.99 8.68
CA LEU A 617 -27.12 -9.65 9.35
C LEU A 617 -26.86 -9.14 10.79
N GLY A 618 -27.63 -8.14 11.26
CA GLY A 618 -27.59 -7.62 12.62
C GLY A 618 -26.91 -6.25 12.77
N ASP A 619 -26.48 -5.59 11.69
CA ASP A 619 -25.91 -4.24 11.75
C ASP A 619 -27.02 -3.17 11.69
N ALA A 620 -27.70 -2.98 12.81
CA ALA A 620 -28.76 -1.97 12.96
C ALA A 620 -28.27 -0.53 12.75
N SER A 621 -26.95 -0.27 12.79
CA SER A 621 -26.41 1.06 12.51
C SER A 621 -26.46 1.43 11.03
N ARG A 622 -26.52 0.42 10.16
CA ARG A 622 -26.67 0.60 8.70
C ARG A 622 -28.11 0.52 8.25
N TYR A 623 -28.92 -0.33 8.91
CA TYR A 623 -30.33 -0.45 8.58
C TYR A 623 -31.14 -1.07 9.73
N ASP A 624 -32.20 -0.37 10.16
CA ASP A 624 -33.11 -0.77 11.26
C ASP A 624 -34.60 -0.75 10.87
N GLY A 625 -34.91 -0.65 9.56
CA GLY A 625 -36.27 -0.46 9.06
C GLY A 625 -37.20 -1.68 9.10
N PHE A 626 -36.73 -2.85 9.53
CA PHE A 626 -37.52 -4.07 9.58
C PHE A 626 -38.70 -3.99 10.57
N LEU A 627 -39.83 -4.56 10.19
CA LEU A 627 -41.05 -4.61 11.00
C LEU A 627 -41.14 -5.92 11.80
N TRP A 628 -41.05 -5.79 13.13
CA TRP A 628 -41.08 -6.91 14.07
C TRP A 628 -42.45 -7.08 14.73
N THR A 629 -43.47 -7.42 13.94
CA THR A 629 -44.88 -7.43 14.38
C THR A 629 -45.39 -8.79 14.88
N ARG A 630 -44.52 -9.80 14.93
CA ARG A 630 -44.89 -11.21 15.16
C ARG A 630 -44.09 -11.81 16.32
N ASP A 631 -44.26 -13.10 16.56
CA ASP A 631 -43.60 -13.84 17.64
C ASP A 631 -42.07 -13.78 17.54
N LEU A 632 -41.43 -13.22 18.57
CA LEU A 632 -39.98 -13.05 18.68
C LEU A 632 -39.32 -14.16 19.50
N SER A 633 -40.05 -15.19 19.92
CA SER A 633 -39.52 -16.24 20.79
C SER A 633 -38.31 -16.99 20.22
N TRP A 634 -38.06 -16.94 18.90
CA TRP A 634 -36.85 -17.49 18.28
C TRP A 634 -35.63 -16.55 18.24
N GLN A 635 -35.81 -15.27 18.60
CA GLN A 635 -34.71 -14.30 18.72
C GLN A 635 -33.83 -14.61 19.93
N ALA A 636 -32.52 -14.46 19.78
CA ALA A 636 -31.59 -14.52 20.91
C ALA A 636 -31.81 -13.37 21.89
N ASP A 637 -32.10 -12.18 21.35
CA ASP A 637 -32.50 -10.98 22.09
C ASP A 637 -33.82 -10.47 21.51
N GLU A 638 -34.90 -10.58 22.29
CA GLU A 638 -36.24 -10.14 21.87
C GLU A 638 -36.38 -8.60 21.85
N ILE A 639 -35.49 -7.88 22.53
CA ILE A 639 -35.48 -6.41 22.55
C ILE A 639 -34.82 -5.87 21.28
N ASN A 640 -33.76 -6.54 20.81
CA ASN A 640 -33.00 -6.18 19.63
C ASN A 640 -33.08 -7.30 18.57
N PRO A 641 -34.24 -7.50 17.95
CA PRO A 641 -34.44 -8.58 16.99
C PRO A 641 -33.57 -8.39 15.74
N VAL A 642 -33.11 -9.52 15.20
CA VAL A 642 -32.24 -9.57 14.01
C VAL A 642 -32.79 -10.57 12.99
N GLY A 643 -32.41 -10.41 11.72
CA GLY A 643 -32.80 -11.34 10.66
C GLY A 643 -32.10 -12.70 10.79
N VAL A 644 -30.86 -12.71 11.30
CA VAL A 644 -30.07 -13.89 11.59
C VAL A 644 -29.53 -13.80 13.00
N ASN A 645 -29.76 -14.82 13.83
CA ASN A 645 -29.16 -14.86 15.16
C ASN A 645 -27.62 -14.86 15.07
N PRO A 646 -26.94 -14.04 15.89
CA PRO A 646 -25.49 -13.88 15.82
C PRO A 646 -24.74 -15.13 16.27
N VAL A 647 -23.46 -15.17 15.93
CA VAL A 647 -22.55 -16.25 16.34
C VAL A 647 -22.56 -16.41 17.86
N GLY A 648 -22.70 -17.66 18.32
CA GLY A 648 -22.74 -17.99 19.74
C GLY A 648 -24.10 -17.73 20.42
N ALA A 649 -25.16 -17.38 19.68
CA ALA A 649 -26.49 -17.24 20.25
C ALA A 649 -27.01 -18.55 20.88
N VAL A 650 -27.58 -18.44 22.09
CA VAL A 650 -28.11 -19.56 22.88
C VAL A 650 -29.48 -19.19 23.45
N LYS A 651 -30.45 -20.10 23.37
CA LYS A 651 -31.76 -19.97 24.01
C LYS A 651 -32.20 -21.30 24.62
N GLY A 652 -32.66 -21.26 25.87
CA GLY A 652 -33.04 -22.47 26.61
C GLY A 652 -31.91 -23.50 26.77
N GLY A 653 -30.64 -23.08 26.72
CA GLY A 653 -29.47 -23.97 26.76
C GLY A 653 -29.09 -24.62 25.42
N PHE A 654 -29.83 -24.33 24.34
CA PHE A 654 -29.54 -24.82 23.00
C PHE A 654 -28.92 -23.71 22.15
N SER A 655 -27.94 -24.06 21.33
CA SER A 655 -27.42 -23.13 20.33
C SER A 655 -28.49 -22.82 19.28
N ILE A 656 -28.68 -21.53 19.02
CA ILE A 656 -29.54 -20.98 17.95
C ILE A 656 -28.71 -20.06 17.03
N ASP A 657 -27.41 -20.28 16.96
CA ASP A 657 -26.47 -19.59 16.07
C ASP A 657 -26.89 -19.77 14.60
N GLY A 658 -26.93 -18.66 13.85
CA GLY A 658 -27.27 -18.66 12.43
C GLY A 658 -28.73 -19.01 12.13
N VAL A 659 -29.56 -19.22 13.15
CA VAL A 659 -31.00 -19.45 12.98
C VAL A 659 -31.65 -18.19 12.43
N LEU A 660 -32.52 -18.35 11.43
CA LEU A 660 -33.39 -17.30 10.89
C LEU A 660 -34.68 -17.23 11.72
N PRO A 661 -34.83 -16.31 12.68
CA PRO A 661 -35.91 -16.37 13.66
C PRO A 661 -37.30 -16.25 13.01
N GLU A 662 -37.40 -15.40 11.98
CA GLU A 662 -38.63 -15.17 11.23
C GLU A 662 -39.10 -16.39 10.42
N GLU A 663 -38.18 -17.27 10.01
CA GLU A 663 -38.53 -18.54 9.38
C GLU A 663 -38.99 -19.57 10.41
N MET A 664 -38.27 -19.68 11.52
CA MET A 664 -38.58 -20.67 12.56
C MET A 664 -39.95 -20.44 13.19
N ARG A 665 -40.32 -19.17 13.43
CA ARG A 665 -41.64 -18.83 14.00
C ARG A 665 -42.82 -19.25 13.12
N ARG A 666 -42.61 -19.55 11.83
CA ARG A 666 -43.68 -20.06 10.95
C ARG A 666 -44.19 -21.43 11.41
N GLY A 667 -43.33 -22.23 12.03
CA GLY A 667 -43.70 -23.50 12.66
C GLY A 667 -44.34 -23.30 14.04
N GLY A 668 -44.10 -22.16 14.69
CA GLY A 668 -44.65 -21.78 16.00
C GLY A 668 -43.58 -21.22 16.95
N PRO A 669 -43.95 -20.95 18.22
CA PRO A 669 -43.03 -20.42 19.21
C PRO A 669 -41.83 -21.31 19.49
N PHE A 670 -40.77 -20.73 20.05
CA PHE A 670 -39.53 -21.43 20.38
C PHE A 670 -39.80 -22.67 21.22
N GLN A 671 -39.41 -23.80 20.65
CA GLN A 671 -39.47 -25.10 21.27
C GLN A 671 -38.43 -26.01 20.65
N ILE A 672 -38.03 -27.03 21.41
CA ILE A 672 -37.09 -28.05 20.97
C ILE A 672 -37.76 -29.42 21.17
N PRO A 673 -37.90 -30.25 20.12
CA PRO A 673 -37.48 -30.00 18.73
C PRO A 673 -38.37 -28.96 18.02
N PRO A 674 -37.85 -28.24 16.99
CA PRO A 674 -38.66 -27.32 16.21
C PRO A 674 -39.84 -28.00 15.48
N LEU A 675 -40.94 -27.27 15.30
CA LEU A 675 -42.06 -27.73 14.47
C LEU A 675 -41.71 -27.62 12.97
N PRO A 676 -42.35 -28.42 12.10
CA PRO A 676 -42.22 -28.27 10.65
C PRO A 676 -42.67 -26.87 10.20
N THR A 677 -41.89 -26.25 9.31
CA THR A 677 -42.11 -24.91 8.74
C THR A 677 -42.58 -24.93 7.29
#